data_AF-A0A8H7YAJ4-F1
#
_entry.id   AF-A0A8H7YAJ4-F1
#
_cell.length_a   1.000
_cell.length_b   1.000
_cell.length_c   1.000
_cell.angle_alpha   90.00
_cell.angle_beta   90.00
_cell.angle_gamma   90.00
#
_symmetry.space_group_name_H-M   'P 1'
#
loop_
_entity.id
_entity.type
_entity.pdbx_description
1 polymer ?
#
loop_
_entity_poly.entity_id
_entity_poly.type
_entity_poly.pdbx_seq_one_letter_code
_entity_poly.pdbx_strand_id
1 'polypeptide(L)'
;MQEHHSVQANPSKIPKLQVRINQIDYAVITPGQLDNSTLPKVPVLRIFGSSSTGQSACVHVHQVYPYIFIQYLDDLSPQHVKQYISKLFRSLNHAIALSLKRDPSSRKSHYIRAILLVKGIHFYGFHSSYSPFLKILVSDPGLMTRAVTILQSGSVMGARFTVYESHLSYVLQFLADFGLYGCGTIDIEDALERGISEDDPPTTIRFGASPYFREARVPLELDVIAPHILNRHNLVPRNIHHQLQILPVAEPPPPDPLIPSVRELWEDERNHRRSLGLNPSPEIPVDPSDSSRSGKGEWISEARWWDEIRKRILEGKDAPQPTEAFHGWDDRFVMTTFESIEALWEKQYTTWKPPKRSADLLYKPDGLGQNRRDQEYNLEDGGSGDDKHIQIEVDISMFSNEEFYQEDEQNWNPEQLNGISAIIDNEDIMEENEYDEVPDDGSDTMEEIVRDERSNDPFVDDRPGQEGITEYRLESPRPPRESSPQALAESPSFVNSVLEENLSVKPQKFTEEHASQNEGLLPDSLEIADQLITTVNSKGLPDEDWNRGIKGVDSPKEIISLGPEETLPAIPSAEERFLLIHARAVQLSKIHDTFKKASTNSYVYSLQPPTWSYLQSGLQSLCLPDKVYQAPYYSNDFDIPEHSREYAGLTYRLKGGQGIATLEDWSSTEPHNELVSNAASGLVAAGVGGWEYASHPPSTKEIRQSIKLVPKFIGIAANSRSQIEGPTQANIFGFKNSPLVTTSLLRKSSDLSIMSVEVFVPTVDDKIPNADHDKVVAIFYSYHISGSESIQNGVMVLQNPQINPARLRHVKYEVLDTELDLLNKLIDLVIELDPDILTGWELQLSSWGYLQMRADTYGLTFSELISRAPPREPGASLDQWSLRKTSTFKVAGRHVLNLWRIMRSENNLTSYTFENVAFEVLGKRVPKYSYKTLTEWYQSPVPSHTSLLVNHFSMRAYTNLELLERTETVTKTAEFARVFGVDFFSVLSRGSQFKVESFMFRIAKPESFVLISPSKTDVGKQNAAECMPLILEPASAFYSSPLLVLDFQSLYPSVMIAYNYCYSTCLGRITSFQGTYKFGVVNNLDIPAELIEKLQDHINVAPNGMMYVKPNVRKGLLGRMLVELLDTRVMVKQAMKLVGGDKARKRILDARQLSLKYIANVTYGYTSASFSGRMPAVEIADSIVQSGRETLEKAIDIIDGTSRWGAKVVYGDTDSVFVYLPGKTKEQAFAIGNEIAETITSMNPVPIKLKFEKAS
;
A
#
# COMPACT_ATOMS: atom_id res chain seq x y z
N MET A 1 14.76 -19.90 38.70
CA MET A 1 14.44 -19.22 39.98
C MET A 1 15.26 -17.94 40.02
N GLN A 2 14.70 -16.87 39.46
CA GLN A 2 15.15 -15.49 39.59
C GLN A 2 13.88 -14.71 39.92
N GLU A 3 13.93 -13.90 40.97
CA GLU A 3 12.81 -13.10 41.43
C GLU A 3 12.42 -12.11 40.33
N HIS A 4 11.24 -12.32 39.75
CA HIS A 4 10.54 -11.29 39.01
C HIS A 4 10.25 -10.15 40.00
N HIS A 5 11.05 -9.09 39.95
CA HIS A 5 10.60 -7.78 40.40
C HIS A 5 9.44 -7.36 39.51
N SER A 6 8.23 -7.75 39.91
CA SER A 6 7.01 -7.10 39.47
C SER A 6 7.14 -5.62 39.84
N VAL A 7 7.47 -4.79 38.85
CA VAL A 7 7.24 -3.36 38.93
C VAL A 7 5.76 -3.22 39.26
N GLN A 8 5.47 -2.79 40.48
CA GLN A 8 4.13 -2.43 40.88
C GLN A 8 3.65 -1.39 39.86
N ALA A 9 2.69 -1.77 39.02
CA ALA A 9 1.97 -0.81 38.19
C ALA A 9 1.48 0.28 39.14
N ASN A 10 2.03 1.49 39.02
CA ASN A 10 1.48 2.66 39.66
C ASN A 10 -0.03 2.66 39.34
N PRO A 11 -0.92 2.89 40.33
CA PRO A 11 -2.35 2.94 40.06
C PRO A 11 -2.56 3.91 38.89
N SER A 12 -3.09 3.39 37.77
CA SER A 12 -3.20 4.12 36.51
C SER A 12 -3.88 5.46 36.77
N LYS A 13 -3.13 6.56 36.70
CA LYS A 13 -3.68 7.90 36.84
C LYS A 13 -4.74 8.06 35.77
N ILE A 14 -5.97 8.38 36.17
CA ILE A 14 -7.07 8.60 35.24
C ILE A 14 -6.84 9.97 34.57
N PRO A 15 -6.88 10.08 33.23
CA PRO A 15 -6.71 11.36 32.57
C PRO A 15 -7.84 12.32 32.98
N LYS A 16 -7.49 13.58 33.28
CA LYS A 16 -8.49 14.64 33.48
C LYS A 16 -9.14 15.02 32.15
N LEU A 17 -8.37 15.05 31.07
CA LEU A 17 -8.84 15.39 29.73
C LEU A 17 -8.19 14.47 28.70
N GLN A 18 -8.95 14.07 27.69
CA GLN A 18 -8.42 13.43 26.50
C GLN A 18 -8.65 14.35 25.30
N VAL A 19 -7.65 14.53 24.44
CA VAL A 19 -7.78 15.32 23.20
C VAL A 19 -7.35 14.46 22.02
N ARG A 20 -8.14 14.45 20.94
CA ARG A 20 -7.76 13.77 19.70
C ARG A 20 -6.74 14.60 18.93
N ILE A 21 -5.71 13.95 18.39
CA ILE A 21 -4.68 14.60 17.57
C ILE A 21 -5.18 14.69 16.12
N ASN A 22 -6.07 15.64 15.80
CA ASN A 22 -6.54 15.86 14.43
C ASN A 22 -5.45 16.52 13.58
N GLN A 23 -4.80 17.54 14.14
CA GLN A 23 -3.69 18.26 13.53
C GLN A 23 -2.63 18.57 14.60
N ILE A 24 -1.36 18.55 14.21
CA ILE A 24 -0.25 18.93 15.07
C ILE A 24 0.74 19.81 14.29
N ASP A 25 1.16 20.90 14.92
CA ASP A 25 2.26 21.73 14.44
C ASP A 25 3.12 22.22 15.61
N TYR A 26 4.03 23.15 15.34
CA TYR A 26 4.85 23.79 16.37
C TYR A 26 5.08 25.26 16.04
N ALA A 27 5.23 26.08 17.07
CA ALA A 27 5.71 27.45 16.99
C ALA A 27 7.01 27.60 17.78
N VAL A 28 7.81 28.60 17.43
CA VAL A 28 9.03 28.96 18.18
C VAL A 28 8.78 30.31 18.83
N ILE A 29 8.69 30.32 20.16
CA ILE A 29 8.27 31.49 20.94
C ILE A 29 9.36 31.94 21.92
N THR A 30 9.19 33.13 22.51
CA THR A 30 10.01 33.57 23.64
C THR A 30 9.62 32.75 24.87
N PRO A 31 10.57 32.18 25.65
CA PRO A 31 10.22 31.38 26.81
C PRO A 31 9.52 32.20 27.89
N GLY A 32 8.52 31.59 28.52
CA GLY A 32 7.83 32.11 29.69
C GLY A 32 7.98 31.19 30.92
N GLN A 33 7.03 31.30 31.86
CA GLN A 33 7.13 30.63 33.16
C GLN A 33 7.09 29.10 33.08
N LEU A 34 6.45 28.55 32.04
CA LEU A 34 6.29 27.09 31.87
C LEU A 34 7.48 26.45 31.17
N ASP A 35 8.34 27.22 30.50
CA ASP A 35 9.41 26.69 29.65
C ASP A 35 10.70 26.36 30.42
N ASN A 36 10.86 26.94 31.62
CA ASN A 36 12.01 26.79 32.50
C ASN A 36 13.35 26.89 31.74
N SER A 37 13.52 27.94 30.92
CA SER A 37 14.64 28.09 30.00
C SER A 37 15.17 29.52 29.88
N THR A 38 16.49 29.67 29.88
CA THR A 38 17.20 30.94 29.62
C THR A 38 17.49 31.22 28.14
N LEU A 39 17.04 30.34 27.25
CA LEU A 39 17.21 30.50 25.81
C LEU A 39 16.46 31.72 25.26
N PRO A 40 16.90 32.31 24.13
CA PRO A 40 16.16 33.41 23.51
C PRO A 40 14.82 32.96 22.91
N LYS A 41 14.73 31.72 22.47
CA LYS A 41 13.57 31.11 21.81
C LYS A 41 13.45 29.64 22.21
N VAL A 42 12.23 29.14 22.33
CA VAL A 42 11.91 27.74 22.67
C VAL A 42 10.80 27.20 21.76
N PRO A 43 10.78 25.89 21.47
CA PRO A 43 9.74 25.30 20.65
C PRO A 43 8.54 24.88 21.50
N VAL A 44 7.33 25.20 21.04
CA VAL A 44 6.07 24.77 21.64
C VAL A 44 5.26 24.06 20.58
N LEU A 45 4.90 22.80 20.84
CA LEU A 45 4.01 22.02 19.97
C LEU A 45 2.57 22.49 20.20
N ARG A 46 1.77 22.53 19.14
CA ARG A 46 0.33 22.84 19.23
C ARG A 46 -0.45 21.69 18.63
N ILE A 47 -1.38 21.15 19.41
CA ILE A 47 -2.22 20.03 19.04
C ILE A 47 -3.66 20.53 18.96
N PHE A 48 -4.29 20.33 17.81
CA PHE A 48 -5.68 20.70 17.57
C PHE A 48 -6.53 19.43 17.41
N GLY A 49 -7.67 19.42 18.08
CA GLY A 49 -8.70 18.41 17.85
C GLY A 49 -9.79 18.41 18.91
N SER A 50 -10.66 17.41 18.83
CA SER A 50 -11.80 17.29 19.73
C SER A 50 -11.39 16.74 21.09
N SER A 51 -11.92 17.34 22.16
CA SER A 51 -11.70 16.90 23.52
C SER A 51 -12.81 15.98 24.03
N SER A 52 -12.54 15.26 25.12
CA SER A 52 -13.53 14.41 25.81
C SER A 52 -14.72 15.19 26.40
N THR A 53 -14.66 16.53 26.45
CA THR A 53 -15.81 17.39 26.81
C THR A 53 -16.68 17.74 25.61
N GLY A 54 -16.29 17.34 24.39
CA GLY A 54 -17.00 17.63 23.14
C GLY A 54 -16.63 18.97 22.49
N GLN A 55 -15.72 19.75 23.09
CA GLN A 55 -15.24 21.02 22.53
C GLN A 55 -13.97 20.84 21.71
N SER A 56 -13.79 21.66 20.67
CA SER A 56 -12.50 21.81 19.98
C SER A 56 -11.47 22.40 20.94
N ALA A 57 -10.28 21.81 20.98
CA ALA A 57 -9.19 22.21 21.86
C ALA A 57 -7.90 22.50 21.09
N CYS A 58 -7.12 23.45 21.61
CA CYS A 58 -5.73 23.72 21.22
C CYS A 58 -4.85 23.49 22.46
N VAL A 59 -3.97 22.50 22.39
CA VAL A 59 -3.06 22.15 23.48
C VAL A 59 -1.64 22.58 23.11
N HIS A 60 -1.09 23.51 23.86
CA HIS A 60 0.28 23.99 23.80
C HIS A 60 1.16 23.12 24.70
N VAL A 61 2.04 22.33 24.10
CA VAL A 61 2.93 21.42 24.83
C VAL A 61 4.32 22.04 24.96
N HIS A 62 4.70 22.31 26.21
CA HIS A 62 5.96 22.93 26.61
C HIS A 62 7.00 21.90 27.05
N GLN A 63 8.27 22.34 27.09
CA GLN A 63 9.44 21.57 27.56
C GLN A 63 9.80 20.33 26.71
N VAL A 64 9.33 20.26 25.46
CA VAL A 64 9.75 19.26 24.47
C VAL A 64 10.72 19.93 23.51
N TYR A 65 11.88 19.33 23.26
CA TYR A 65 12.91 19.90 22.37
C TYR A 65 13.35 18.84 21.35
N PRO A 66 13.57 19.21 20.08
CA PRO A 66 14.18 18.30 19.12
C PRO A 66 15.60 17.93 19.55
N TYR A 67 16.04 16.73 19.22
CA TYR A 67 17.38 16.26 19.54
C TYR A 67 18.04 15.46 18.43
N ILE A 68 19.37 15.40 18.53
CA ILE A 68 20.24 14.49 17.78
C ILE A 68 21.21 13.82 18.74
N PHE A 69 21.77 12.69 18.34
CA PHE A 69 22.89 12.08 19.08
C PHE A 69 24.17 12.09 18.26
N ILE A 70 25.29 12.16 18.97
CA ILE A 70 26.63 11.88 18.45
C ILE A 70 27.32 10.86 19.37
N GLN A 71 28.17 10.01 18.81
CA GLN A 71 28.94 9.07 19.62
C GLN A 71 30.00 9.81 20.45
N TYR A 72 30.16 9.42 21.71
CA TYR A 72 31.23 9.91 22.57
C TYR A 72 32.39 8.89 22.58
N LEU A 73 33.61 9.34 22.30
CA LEU A 73 34.78 8.45 22.17
C LEU A 73 35.91 8.77 23.16
N ASP A 74 35.79 9.86 23.92
CA ASP A 74 36.81 10.33 24.85
C ASP A 74 36.67 9.73 26.27
N ASP A 75 37.54 10.14 27.20
CA ASP A 75 37.57 9.65 28.58
C ASP A 75 36.27 9.93 29.34
N LEU A 76 35.67 8.88 29.90
CA LEU A 76 34.43 8.91 30.69
C LEU A 76 34.63 9.43 32.13
N SER A 77 35.76 10.07 32.45
CA SER A 77 35.93 10.75 33.74
C SER A 77 35.04 12.00 33.83
N PRO A 78 34.40 12.27 34.98
CA PRO A 78 33.45 13.37 35.12
C PRO A 78 33.98 14.73 34.72
N GLN A 79 35.22 15.05 35.10
CA GLN A 79 35.84 16.32 34.76
C GLN A 79 36.03 16.44 33.24
N HIS A 80 36.50 15.37 32.59
CA HIS A 80 36.75 15.36 31.16
C HIS A 80 35.45 15.47 30.35
N VAL A 81 34.43 14.67 30.69
CA VAL A 81 33.10 14.73 30.07
C VAL A 81 32.51 16.14 30.20
N LYS A 82 32.58 16.77 31.38
CA LYS A 82 32.09 18.14 31.57
C LYS A 82 32.83 19.15 30.69
N GLN A 83 34.16 19.08 30.65
CA GLN A 83 34.98 19.96 29.82
C GLN A 83 34.66 19.78 28.33
N TYR A 84 34.53 18.53 27.87
CA TYR A 84 34.15 18.21 26.50
C TYR A 84 32.76 18.78 26.16
N ILE A 85 31.76 18.52 27.00
CA ILE A 85 30.39 19.03 26.83
C ILE A 85 30.38 20.56 26.77
N SER A 86 31.08 21.25 27.70
CA SER A 86 31.17 22.71 27.70
C SER A 86 31.85 23.26 26.44
N LYS A 87 32.90 22.60 25.96
CA LYS A 87 33.61 22.97 24.72
C LYS A 87 32.75 22.78 23.48
N LEU A 88 32.08 21.63 23.36
CA LEU A 88 31.16 21.32 22.27
C LEU A 88 29.97 22.30 22.26
N PHE A 89 29.37 22.55 23.44
CA PHE A 89 28.26 23.48 23.58
C PHE A 89 28.61 24.89 23.08
N ARG A 90 29.78 25.42 23.48
CA ARG A 90 30.24 26.76 23.04
C ARG A 90 30.57 26.78 21.54
N SER A 91 31.29 25.76 21.06
CA SER A 91 31.73 25.69 19.65
C SER A 91 30.55 25.50 18.69
N LEU A 92 29.56 24.67 19.04
CA LEU A 92 28.38 24.45 18.21
C LEU A 92 27.47 25.69 18.17
N ASN A 93 27.21 26.35 19.30
CA ASN A 93 26.48 27.62 19.30
C ASN A 93 27.20 28.69 18.46
N HIS A 94 28.53 28.76 18.57
CA HIS A 94 29.35 29.71 17.81
C HIS A 94 29.27 29.43 16.30
N ALA A 95 29.41 28.16 15.88
CA ALA A 95 29.30 27.74 14.49
C ALA A 95 27.91 28.02 13.90
N ILE A 96 26.83 27.71 14.64
CA ILE A 96 25.46 28.01 14.20
C ILE A 96 25.28 29.54 14.05
N ALA A 97 25.77 30.34 14.99
CA ALA A 97 25.69 31.80 14.89
C ALA A 97 26.40 32.35 13.64
N LEU A 98 27.62 31.88 13.37
CA LEU A 98 28.38 32.25 12.18
C LEU A 98 27.64 31.86 10.88
N SER A 99 27.08 30.65 10.82
CA SER A 99 26.32 30.17 9.66
C SER A 99 25.04 30.99 9.40
N LEU A 100 24.47 31.60 10.45
CA LEU A 100 23.33 32.51 10.38
C LEU A 100 23.74 33.98 10.18
N LYS A 101 25.03 34.26 9.99
CA LYS A 101 25.61 35.63 9.89
C LYS A 101 25.25 36.51 11.09
N ARG A 102 25.19 35.92 12.29
CA ARG A 102 24.91 36.61 13.56
C ARG A 102 26.16 36.66 14.41
N ASP A 103 26.24 37.66 15.29
CA ASP A 103 27.34 37.77 16.26
C ASP A 103 27.31 36.57 17.23
N PRO A 104 28.33 35.69 17.23
CA PRO A 104 28.40 34.55 18.12
C PRO A 104 28.52 34.92 19.60
N SER A 105 28.97 36.13 19.91
CA SER A 105 29.14 36.61 21.30
C SER A 105 27.85 37.13 21.92
N SER A 106 26.79 37.27 21.11
CA SER A 106 25.50 37.78 21.55
C SER A 106 24.74 36.76 22.39
N ARG A 107 24.10 37.23 23.47
CA ARG A 107 23.15 36.41 24.27
C ARG A 107 21.93 35.95 23.47
N LYS A 108 21.70 36.49 22.27
CA LYS A 108 20.63 36.02 21.36
C LYS A 108 21.09 34.89 20.43
N SER A 109 22.36 34.50 20.49
CA SER A 109 22.98 33.47 19.65
C SER A 109 23.16 32.14 20.39
N HIS A 110 22.23 31.83 21.30
CA HIS A 110 22.14 30.53 21.97
C HIS A 110 21.03 29.70 21.34
N TYR A 111 21.41 28.56 20.77
CA TYR A 111 20.56 27.64 19.99
C TYR A 111 20.52 26.23 20.60
N ILE A 112 21.49 25.87 21.44
CA ILE A 112 21.53 24.56 22.10
C ILE A 112 20.95 24.70 23.51
N ARG A 113 19.95 23.89 23.85
CA ARG A 113 19.33 23.83 25.18
C ARG A 113 20.24 23.14 26.18
N ALA A 114 20.67 21.92 25.86
CA ALA A 114 21.54 21.12 26.72
C ALA A 114 22.23 20.03 25.90
N ILE A 115 23.36 19.54 26.42
CA ILE A 115 24.05 18.35 25.92
C ILE A 115 24.18 17.37 27.08
N LEU A 116 23.62 16.17 26.91
CA LEU A 116 23.53 15.16 27.97
C LEU A 116 24.34 13.92 27.60
N LEU A 117 25.14 13.40 28.52
CA LEU A 117 25.77 12.09 28.36
C LEU A 117 24.73 10.99 28.62
N VAL A 118 24.53 10.12 27.63
CA VAL A 118 23.57 9.00 27.67
C VAL A 118 24.24 7.72 27.21
N LYS A 119 23.66 6.57 27.55
CA LYS A 119 24.08 5.26 27.03
C LYS A 119 23.03 4.68 26.09
N GLY A 120 23.48 4.08 25.00
CA GLY A 120 22.62 3.46 23.99
C GLY A 120 23.35 2.37 23.24
N ILE A 121 22.69 1.72 22.29
CA ILE A 121 23.24 0.62 21.51
C ILE A 121 23.13 1.00 20.03
N HIS A 122 24.22 0.89 19.28
CA HIS A 122 24.18 1.13 17.84
C HIS A 122 23.21 0.16 17.17
N PHE A 123 22.26 0.69 16.39
CA PHE A 123 21.33 -0.13 15.62
C PHE A 123 21.94 -0.69 14.33
N TYR A 124 22.87 0.08 13.73
CA TYR A 124 23.48 -0.22 12.45
C TYR A 124 24.68 -1.16 12.64
N GLY A 125 24.46 -2.46 12.45
CA GLY A 125 25.42 -3.53 12.75
C GLY A 125 25.21 -4.14 14.13
N PHE A 126 25.74 -5.35 14.34
CA PHE A 126 25.58 -6.10 15.59
C PHE A 126 26.50 -5.57 16.70
N HIS A 127 25.90 -4.98 17.74
CA HIS A 127 26.58 -4.52 18.95
C HIS A 127 25.91 -5.12 20.20
N SER A 128 26.68 -5.65 21.14
CA SER A 128 26.18 -6.36 22.33
C SER A 128 26.53 -5.69 23.67
N SER A 129 26.85 -4.39 23.64
CA SER A 129 27.21 -3.58 24.81
C SER A 129 26.68 -2.16 24.65
N TYR A 130 26.53 -1.45 25.77
CA TYR A 130 26.28 -0.01 25.73
C TYR A 130 27.47 0.74 25.16
N SER A 131 27.17 1.78 24.37
CA SER A 131 28.10 2.80 23.91
C SER A 131 27.67 4.15 24.50
N PRO A 132 28.63 5.03 24.85
CA PRO A 132 28.31 6.37 25.32
C PRO A 132 27.99 7.29 24.13
N PHE A 133 26.95 8.11 24.28
CA PHE A 133 26.52 9.10 23.31
C PHE A 133 26.29 10.45 24.00
N LEU A 134 26.38 11.52 23.23
CA LEU A 134 25.93 12.84 23.65
C LEU A 134 24.60 13.16 22.94
N LYS A 135 23.56 13.39 23.74
CA LYS A 135 22.25 13.89 23.27
C LYS A 135 22.27 15.40 23.25
N ILE A 136 22.15 15.99 22.07
CA ILE A 136 22.16 17.44 21.86
C ILE A 136 20.72 17.90 21.66
N LEU A 137 20.21 18.71 22.59
CA LEU A 137 18.88 19.31 22.51
C LEU A 137 18.96 20.68 21.84
N VAL A 138 18.23 20.86 20.74
CA VAL A 138 18.24 22.09 19.94
C VAL A 138 16.98 22.91 20.22
N SER A 139 17.09 24.24 20.26
CA SER A 139 15.97 25.13 20.61
C SER A 139 14.98 25.37 19.47
N ASP A 140 15.44 25.31 18.23
CA ASP A 140 14.61 25.55 17.04
C ASP A 140 14.69 24.34 16.10
N PRO A 141 13.57 23.62 15.87
CA PRO A 141 13.49 22.53 14.91
C PRO A 141 13.95 22.91 13.49
N GLY A 142 13.77 24.17 13.08
CA GLY A 142 14.21 24.66 11.77
C GLY A 142 15.73 24.73 11.61
N LEU A 143 16.50 24.70 12.71
CA LEU A 143 17.96 24.72 12.69
C LEU A 143 18.58 23.32 12.71
N MET A 144 17.77 22.25 12.78
CA MET A 144 18.25 20.88 12.89
C MET A 144 19.14 20.47 11.71
N THR A 145 18.68 20.66 10.47
CA THR A 145 19.46 20.34 9.27
C THR A 145 20.80 21.08 9.26
N ARG A 146 20.79 22.36 9.62
CA ARG A 146 21.99 23.20 9.70
C ARG A 146 22.98 22.71 10.76
N ALA A 147 22.48 22.34 11.95
CA ALA A 147 23.31 21.79 13.02
C ALA A 147 23.95 20.45 12.61
N VAL A 148 23.21 19.59 11.89
CA VAL A 148 23.70 18.31 11.35
C VAL A 148 24.82 18.55 10.34
N THR A 149 24.61 19.45 9.37
CA THR A 149 25.63 19.78 8.35
C THR A 149 26.91 20.30 9.00
N ILE A 150 26.81 21.18 10.00
CA ILE A 150 27.97 21.70 10.75
C ILE A 150 28.71 20.60 11.51
N LEU A 151 28.00 19.63 12.10
CA LEU A 151 28.63 18.51 12.81
C LEU A 151 29.30 17.53 11.83
N GLN A 152 28.72 17.35 10.63
CA GLN A 152 29.25 16.45 9.60
C GLN A 152 30.37 17.06 8.75
N SER A 153 30.52 18.40 8.74
CA SER A 153 31.54 19.09 7.93
C SER A 153 32.95 19.02 8.52
N GLY A 154 33.08 18.73 9.82
CA GLY A 154 34.36 18.82 10.53
C GLY A 154 34.70 20.22 11.06
N SER A 155 33.82 21.20 10.87
CA SER A 155 34.07 22.60 11.24
C SER A 155 34.07 22.84 12.75
N VAL A 156 33.44 21.96 13.54
CA VAL A 156 33.37 22.05 15.00
C VAL A 156 34.36 21.07 15.62
N MET A 157 35.24 21.56 16.50
CA MET A 157 36.25 20.75 17.21
C MET A 157 37.23 19.99 16.29
N GLY A 158 37.33 20.37 15.00
CA GLY A 158 38.18 19.71 14.01
C GLY A 158 37.81 18.24 13.75
N ALA A 159 36.59 17.83 14.10
CA ALA A 159 36.15 16.43 14.05
C ALA A 159 34.88 16.30 13.22
N ARG A 160 34.85 15.32 12.31
CA ARG A 160 33.64 14.95 11.56
C ARG A 160 32.82 13.97 12.40
N PHE A 161 31.67 14.43 12.89
CA PHE A 161 30.81 13.63 13.74
C PHE A 161 29.86 12.74 12.91
N THR A 162 29.76 11.48 13.30
CA THR A 162 28.61 10.64 12.91
C THR A 162 27.40 11.07 13.72
N VAL A 163 26.34 11.45 13.00
CA VAL A 163 25.09 11.93 13.59
C VAL A 163 24.05 10.82 13.57
N TYR A 164 23.22 10.79 14.60
CA TYR A 164 22.18 9.78 14.80
C TYR A 164 20.83 10.46 15.07
N GLU A 165 19.76 9.84 14.58
CA GLU A 165 18.35 10.21 14.72
C GLU A 165 17.93 11.61 14.21
N SER A 166 18.78 12.29 13.46
CA SER A 166 18.47 13.58 12.83
C SER A 166 17.50 13.52 11.64
N HIS A 167 17.29 12.35 11.04
CA HIS A 167 16.40 12.17 9.89
C HIS A 167 14.91 12.17 10.26
N LEU A 168 14.61 12.12 11.57
CA LEU A 168 13.26 12.23 12.10
C LEU A 168 12.80 13.69 12.20
N SER A 169 11.54 13.94 11.84
CA SER A 169 10.93 15.23 12.10
C SER A 169 10.69 15.42 13.60
N TYR A 170 10.72 16.68 14.06
CA TYR A 170 10.44 17.02 15.44
C TYR A 170 9.08 16.47 15.95
N VAL A 171 8.05 16.55 15.11
CA VAL A 171 6.72 15.99 15.41
C VAL A 171 6.79 14.46 15.56
N LEU A 172 7.51 13.75 14.69
CA LEU A 172 7.62 12.29 14.78
C LEU A 172 8.44 11.85 16.01
N GLN A 173 9.49 12.59 16.38
CA GLN A 173 10.22 12.37 17.63
C GLN A 173 9.26 12.46 18.83
N PHE A 174 8.48 13.55 18.92
CA PHE A 174 7.49 13.73 19.98
C PHE A 174 6.44 12.61 20.01
N LEU A 175 5.86 12.26 18.86
CA LEU A 175 4.87 11.18 18.81
C LEU A 175 5.44 9.84 19.27
N ALA A 176 6.68 9.50 18.87
CA ALA A 176 7.34 8.27 19.28
C ALA A 176 7.72 8.27 20.78
N ASP A 177 8.27 9.37 21.30
CA ASP A 177 8.77 9.48 22.67
C ASP A 177 7.66 9.45 23.74
N PHE A 178 6.45 9.89 23.38
CA PHE A 178 5.28 9.92 24.27
C PHE A 178 4.27 8.81 23.98
N GLY A 179 4.55 7.90 23.04
CA GLY A 179 3.64 6.80 22.70
C GLY A 179 2.34 7.27 22.01
N LEU A 180 2.39 8.38 21.30
CA LEU A 180 1.29 9.02 20.60
C LEU A 180 1.29 8.66 19.11
N TYR A 181 0.15 8.89 18.45
CA TYR A 181 -0.06 8.67 17.02
C TYR A 181 -1.17 9.57 16.49
N GLY A 182 -1.13 9.91 15.20
CA GLY A 182 -2.12 10.80 14.60
C GLY A 182 -3.53 10.19 14.63
N CYS A 183 -4.53 11.04 14.81
CA CYS A 183 -5.92 10.67 15.06
C CYS A 183 -6.15 9.75 16.29
N GLY A 184 -5.10 9.47 17.08
CA GLY A 184 -5.19 8.92 18.43
C GLY A 184 -5.46 10.00 19.48
N THR A 185 -5.48 9.62 20.75
CA THR A 185 -5.75 10.52 21.88
C THR A 185 -4.49 10.82 22.68
N ILE A 186 -4.34 12.08 23.10
CA ILE A 186 -3.42 12.49 24.15
C ILE A 186 -4.17 12.56 25.49
N ASP A 187 -3.66 11.84 26.47
CA ASP A 187 -4.20 11.70 27.82
C ASP A 187 -3.47 12.67 28.76
N ILE A 188 -4.20 13.67 29.25
CA ILE A 188 -3.64 14.80 30.00
C ILE A 188 -4.01 14.65 31.50
N GLU A 189 -2.98 14.62 32.35
CA GLU A 189 -3.14 14.62 33.81
C GLU A 189 -3.61 15.97 34.34
N ASP A 190 -2.95 17.06 33.92
CA ASP A 190 -3.28 18.41 34.34
C ASP A 190 -2.84 19.44 33.29
N ALA A 191 -3.55 20.56 33.24
CA ALA A 191 -3.32 21.64 32.29
C ALA A 191 -3.63 23.00 32.91
N LEU A 192 -3.17 24.06 32.25
CA LEU A 192 -3.52 25.45 32.55
C LEU A 192 -4.30 26.05 31.39
N GLU A 193 -5.41 26.73 31.66
CA GLU A 193 -6.30 27.28 30.64
C GLU A 193 -5.95 28.74 30.35
N ARG A 194 -5.81 29.05 29.05
CA ARG A 194 -5.49 30.39 28.55
C ARG A 194 -6.75 31.23 28.38
N GLY A 195 -7.20 31.84 29.48
CA GLY A 195 -8.37 32.73 29.49
C GLY A 195 -9.70 32.04 29.15
N ILE A 196 -10.81 32.67 29.52
CA ILE A 196 -12.17 32.17 29.26
C ILE A 196 -12.93 33.30 28.56
N SER A 197 -13.50 33.03 27.38
CA SER A 197 -14.39 33.97 26.69
C SER A 197 -15.79 33.92 27.31
N GLU A 198 -16.50 35.05 27.33
CA GLU A 198 -17.90 35.08 27.79
C GLU A 198 -18.82 34.22 26.92
N ASP A 199 -18.43 33.97 25.66
CA ASP A 199 -19.16 33.16 24.68
C ASP A 199 -18.83 31.65 24.76
N ASP A 200 -17.84 31.24 25.55
CA ASP A 200 -17.46 29.82 25.61
C ASP A 200 -18.51 28.99 26.37
N PRO A 201 -18.84 27.77 25.90
CA PRO A 201 -19.71 26.87 26.64
C PRO A 201 -19.10 26.57 28.02
N PRO A 202 -19.92 26.51 29.09
CA PRO A 202 -19.41 26.20 30.42
C PRO A 202 -18.76 24.82 30.43
N THR A 203 -17.45 24.78 30.69
CA THR A 203 -16.69 23.54 30.85
C THR A 203 -17.06 22.87 32.18
N THR A 204 -17.30 21.56 32.13
CA THR A 204 -17.52 20.74 33.34
C THR A 204 -16.23 20.55 34.14
N ILE A 205 -15.08 20.72 33.49
CA ILE A 205 -13.73 20.56 34.04
C ILE A 205 -13.09 21.93 34.16
N ARG A 206 -12.58 22.27 35.35
CA ARG A 206 -11.88 23.53 35.60
C ARG A 206 -10.38 23.30 35.69
N PHE A 207 -9.62 24.04 34.89
CA PHE A 207 -8.16 24.06 34.93
C PHE A 207 -7.64 25.29 35.70
N GLY A 208 -6.37 25.28 36.08
CA GLY A 208 -5.72 26.47 36.64
C GLY A 208 -5.57 27.56 35.56
N ALA A 209 -5.44 28.82 35.95
CA ALA A 209 -5.20 29.89 34.99
C ALA A 209 -3.77 29.83 34.43
N SER A 210 -3.64 29.90 33.11
CA SER A 210 -2.33 30.00 32.44
C SER A 210 -1.71 31.39 32.62
N PRO A 211 -0.36 31.50 32.72
CA PRO A 211 0.34 32.77 32.64
C PRO A 211 0.35 33.38 31.22
N TYR A 212 -0.04 32.62 30.19
CA TYR A 212 -0.13 33.09 28.81
C TYR A 212 -1.56 33.54 28.48
N PHE A 213 -1.67 34.50 27.58
CA PHE A 213 -2.96 34.95 27.06
C PHE A 213 -3.44 34.01 25.95
N ARG A 214 -4.76 34.03 25.71
CA ARG A 214 -5.39 33.26 24.63
C ARG A 214 -4.91 33.74 23.27
N GLU A 215 -4.41 32.83 22.44
CA GLU A 215 -3.93 33.11 21.08
C GLU A 215 -4.72 32.34 20.02
N ALA A 216 -5.29 31.20 20.40
CA ALA A 216 -6.03 30.31 19.51
C ALA A 216 -7.52 30.67 19.47
N ARG A 217 -8.10 30.52 18.28
CA ARG A 217 -9.51 30.74 17.97
C ARG A 217 -10.32 29.45 18.13
N VAL A 218 -10.15 28.78 19.26
CA VAL A 218 -10.87 27.56 19.63
C VAL A 218 -11.44 27.69 21.05
N PRO A 219 -12.57 27.03 21.39
CA PRO A 219 -13.21 27.18 22.69
C PRO A 219 -12.31 26.84 23.89
N LEU A 220 -11.47 25.80 23.77
CA LEU A 220 -10.61 25.33 24.85
C LEU A 220 -9.13 25.49 24.48
N GLU A 221 -8.41 26.42 25.09
CA GLU A 221 -6.97 26.61 24.86
C GLU A 221 -6.19 26.33 26.15
N LEU A 222 -5.24 25.39 26.07
CA LEU A 222 -4.57 24.80 27.22
C LEU A 222 -3.06 24.80 27.06
N ASP A 223 -2.33 25.08 28.14
CA ASP A 223 -0.91 24.81 28.28
C ASP A 223 -0.69 23.53 29.10
N VAL A 224 0.15 22.66 28.55
CA VAL A 224 0.53 21.39 29.17
C VAL A 224 2.05 21.30 29.14
N ILE A 225 2.65 20.92 30.27
CA ILE A 225 4.07 20.56 30.32
C ILE A 225 4.24 19.07 30.03
N ALA A 226 5.33 18.69 29.37
CA ALA A 226 5.64 17.30 29.02
C ALA A 226 5.34 16.24 30.12
N PRO A 227 5.65 16.45 31.42
CA PRO A 227 5.37 15.48 32.49
C PRO A 227 3.90 15.11 32.68
N HIS A 228 2.96 15.96 32.26
CA HIS A 228 1.52 15.71 32.44
C HIS A 228 0.91 14.88 31.31
N ILE A 229 1.71 14.45 30.32
CA ILE A 229 1.26 13.58 29.23
C ILE A 229 1.36 12.12 29.70
N LEU A 230 0.22 11.51 30.01
CA LEU A 230 0.15 10.20 30.64
C LEU A 230 0.50 9.04 29.69
N ASN A 231 0.31 9.22 28.38
CA ASN A 231 0.56 8.17 27.38
C ASN A 231 1.99 7.61 27.44
N ARG A 232 2.97 8.45 27.79
CA ARG A 232 4.38 8.04 27.90
C ARG A 232 4.58 6.90 28.89
N HIS A 233 3.83 6.88 29.99
CA HIS A 233 3.93 5.85 31.02
C HIS A 233 3.46 4.47 30.55
N ASN A 234 2.82 4.38 29.37
CA ASN A 234 2.48 3.11 28.73
C ASN A 234 3.68 2.49 27.98
N LEU A 235 4.78 3.22 27.82
CA LEU A 235 6.03 2.73 27.23
C LEU A 235 6.91 2.12 28.32
N VAL A 236 7.40 0.90 28.09
CA VAL A 236 8.23 0.16 29.05
C VAL A 236 9.63 -0.06 28.47
N PRO A 237 10.71 0.32 29.19
CA PRO A 237 12.08 0.08 28.74
C PRO A 237 12.37 -1.43 28.69
N ARG A 238 13.10 -1.86 27.65
CA ARG A 238 13.47 -3.25 27.38
C ARG A 238 14.97 -3.36 27.15
N ASN A 239 15.72 -3.34 28.25
CA ASN A 239 17.18 -3.39 28.24
C ASN A 239 17.69 -4.82 28.00
N ILE A 240 17.48 -5.37 26.81
CA ILE A 240 17.82 -6.77 26.48
C ILE A 240 19.09 -6.93 25.63
N HIS A 241 19.61 -5.85 25.05
CA HIS A 241 20.71 -5.92 24.07
C HIS A 241 22.09 -5.57 24.61
N HIS A 242 22.16 -5.08 25.85
CA HIS A 242 23.37 -4.54 26.46
C HIS A 242 24.35 -5.60 26.96
N GLN A 243 23.94 -6.87 26.97
CA GLN A 243 24.75 -8.02 27.33
C GLN A 243 24.56 -9.10 26.29
N LEU A 244 25.65 -9.78 25.93
CA LEU A 244 25.58 -10.94 25.05
C LEU A 244 24.98 -12.12 25.82
N GLN A 245 23.75 -12.48 25.51
CA GLN A 245 23.06 -13.63 26.06
C GLN A 245 22.71 -14.60 24.93
N ILE A 246 23.17 -15.84 25.03
CA ILE A 246 22.84 -16.91 24.09
C ILE A 246 21.80 -17.79 24.78
N LEU A 247 20.56 -17.72 24.30
CA LEU A 247 19.47 -18.48 24.88
C LEU A 247 19.42 -19.90 24.27
N PRO A 248 19.05 -20.93 25.04
CA PRO A 248 18.88 -22.29 24.52
C PRO A 248 17.78 -22.37 23.46
N VAL A 249 16.74 -21.55 23.61
CA VAL A 249 15.61 -21.39 22.68
C VAL A 249 15.35 -19.90 22.54
N ALA A 250 15.00 -19.44 21.34
CA ALA A 250 14.62 -18.05 21.12
C ALA A 250 13.45 -17.66 22.04
N GLU A 251 13.48 -16.45 22.59
CA GLU A 251 12.38 -15.94 23.41
C GLU A 251 11.06 -15.96 22.62
N PRO A 252 9.95 -16.44 23.24
CA PRO A 252 8.65 -16.35 22.62
C PRO A 252 8.30 -14.88 22.36
N PRO A 253 7.56 -14.57 21.28
CA PRO A 253 7.09 -13.21 21.06
C PRO A 253 6.26 -12.72 22.26
N PRO A 254 6.29 -11.42 22.57
CA PRO A 254 5.45 -10.87 23.62
C PRO A 254 3.96 -11.14 23.30
N PRO A 255 3.11 -11.36 24.31
CA PRO A 255 1.71 -11.71 24.10
C PRO A 255 0.89 -10.57 23.48
N ASP A 256 1.29 -9.32 23.72
CA ASP A 256 0.71 -8.13 23.11
C ASP A 256 1.73 -7.47 22.16
N PRO A 257 1.28 -6.85 21.05
CA PRO A 257 2.17 -6.11 20.15
C PRO A 257 2.96 -5.02 20.88
N LEU A 258 4.19 -4.78 20.43
CA LEU A 258 5.08 -3.77 21.00
C LEU A 258 4.73 -2.37 20.53
N ILE A 259 4.26 -2.24 19.29
CA ILE A 259 3.87 -0.96 18.71
C ILE A 259 2.52 -0.51 19.32
N PRO A 260 2.45 0.65 20.01
CA PRO A 260 1.23 1.08 20.69
C PRO A 260 -0.01 1.21 19.79
N SER A 261 0.14 1.77 18.58
CA SER A 261 -0.96 1.89 17.63
C SER A 261 -1.49 0.52 17.22
N VAL A 262 -0.60 -0.43 16.93
CA VAL A 262 -0.99 -1.81 16.60
C VAL A 262 -1.66 -2.49 17.78
N ARG A 263 -1.16 -2.30 19.01
CA ARG A 263 -1.77 -2.85 20.23
C ARG A 263 -3.21 -2.36 20.41
N GLU A 264 -3.48 -1.08 20.14
CA GLU A 264 -4.85 -0.53 20.19
C GLU A 264 -5.78 -1.29 19.25
N LEU A 265 -5.34 -1.65 18.03
CA LEU A 265 -6.17 -2.43 17.09
C LEU A 265 -6.56 -3.80 17.65
N TRP A 266 -5.65 -4.46 18.37
CA TRP A 266 -5.93 -5.72 19.05
C TRP A 266 -6.87 -5.53 20.25
N GLU A 267 -6.72 -4.45 21.01
CA GLU A 267 -7.62 -4.11 22.11
C GLU A 267 -9.04 -3.79 21.61
N ASP A 268 -9.17 -3.01 20.54
CA ASP A 268 -10.42 -2.72 19.84
C ASP A 268 -11.15 -4.01 19.46
N GLU A 269 -10.43 -4.95 18.86
CA GLU A 269 -11.03 -6.23 18.43
C GLU A 269 -11.34 -7.14 19.62
N ARG A 270 -10.47 -7.21 20.64
CA ARG A 270 -10.75 -7.93 21.90
C ARG A 270 -12.04 -7.40 22.55
N ASN A 271 -12.18 -6.09 22.66
CA ASN A 271 -13.35 -5.43 23.22
C ASN A 271 -14.61 -5.74 22.40
N HIS A 272 -14.50 -5.71 21.08
CA HIS A 272 -15.62 -6.06 20.19
C HIS A 272 -16.03 -7.54 20.35
N ARG A 273 -15.08 -8.47 20.36
CA ARG A 273 -15.37 -9.90 20.55
C ARG A 273 -16.03 -10.17 21.91
N ARG A 274 -15.59 -9.48 22.98
CA ARG A 274 -16.29 -9.52 24.28
C ARG A 274 -17.74 -9.04 24.17
N SER A 275 -17.99 -7.96 23.43
CA SER A 275 -19.35 -7.45 23.21
C SER A 275 -20.25 -8.43 22.45
N LEU A 276 -19.67 -9.31 21.64
CA LEU A 276 -20.35 -10.39 20.92
C LEU A 276 -20.38 -11.73 21.69
N GLY A 277 -19.81 -11.80 22.89
CA GLY A 277 -19.69 -13.05 23.67
C GLY A 277 -18.73 -14.08 23.07
N LEU A 278 -17.83 -13.66 22.17
CA LEU A 278 -16.79 -14.52 21.58
C LEU A 278 -15.54 -14.55 22.46
N ASN A 279 -14.66 -15.53 22.23
CA ASN A 279 -13.33 -15.56 22.85
C ASN A 279 -12.60 -14.24 22.52
N PRO A 280 -12.15 -13.44 23.51
CA PRO A 280 -11.55 -12.13 23.27
C PRO A 280 -10.31 -12.21 22.39
N SER A 281 -9.47 -13.23 22.54
CA SER A 281 -8.28 -13.39 21.71
C SER A 281 -8.65 -14.12 20.41
N PRO A 282 -8.37 -13.53 19.24
CA PRO A 282 -8.44 -14.24 17.97
C PRO A 282 -7.51 -15.44 17.97
N GLU A 283 -8.01 -16.61 17.55
CA GLU A 283 -7.13 -17.72 17.22
C GLU A 283 -6.39 -17.36 15.92
N ILE A 284 -5.11 -17.03 16.07
CA ILE A 284 -4.21 -16.90 14.93
C ILE A 284 -4.09 -18.30 14.32
N PRO A 285 -4.37 -18.49 13.03
CA PRO A 285 -4.27 -19.80 12.41
C PRO A 285 -2.82 -20.28 12.54
N VAL A 286 -2.61 -21.32 13.32
CA VAL A 286 -1.33 -22.02 13.37
C VAL A 286 -1.24 -22.87 12.12
N ASP A 287 -0.19 -22.68 11.32
CA ASP A 287 -0.02 -23.51 10.13
C ASP A 287 0.35 -24.93 10.59
N PRO A 288 -0.44 -25.96 10.28
CA PRO A 288 -0.17 -27.33 10.74
C PRO A 288 1.20 -27.84 10.26
N SER A 289 1.72 -27.29 9.16
CA SER A 289 3.05 -27.61 8.64
C SER A 289 4.20 -27.04 9.48
N ASP A 290 3.97 -26.05 10.36
CA ASP A 290 5.01 -25.38 11.15
C ASP A 290 5.86 -26.38 11.96
N SER A 291 5.24 -27.45 12.46
CA SER A 291 5.92 -28.51 13.23
C SER A 291 6.79 -29.46 12.39
N SER A 292 6.57 -29.50 11.08
CA SER A 292 7.19 -30.43 10.13
C SER A 292 8.24 -29.80 9.21
N ARG A 293 8.34 -28.46 9.20
CA ARG A 293 9.28 -27.72 8.35
C ARG A 293 10.73 -27.94 8.80
N SER A 294 11.60 -28.32 7.89
CA SER A 294 13.03 -28.52 8.18
C SER A 294 13.75 -27.18 8.40
N GLY A 295 14.36 -26.99 9.57
CA GLY A 295 15.09 -25.76 9.93
C GLY A 295 16.48 -25.58 9.29
N LYS A 296 16.79 -26.30 8.19
CA LYS A 296 18.10 -26.28 7.54
C LYS A 296 17.93 -25.96 6.06
N GLY A 297 17.97 -24.67 5.73
CA GLY A 297 18.14 -24.19 4.36
C GLY A 297 19.60 -24.30 3.91
N GLU A 298 20.21 -25.47 4.05
CA GLU A 298 21.58 -25.71 3.56
C GLU A 298 21.58 -25.50 2.04
N TRP A 299 22.50 -24.68 1.53
CA TRP A 299 22.65 -24.40 0.11
C TRP A 299 24.09 -24.67 -0.35
N ILE A 300 24.25 -24.88 -1.66
CA ILE A 300 25.40 -25.57 -2.26
C ILE A 300 26.75 -24.92 -1.91
N SER A 301 26.81 -23.61 -1.66
CA SER A 301 28.08 -22.91 -1.34
C SER A 301 28.26 -22.54 0.13
N GLU A 302 27.39 -22.98 1.03
CA GLU A 302 27.53 -22.68 2.47
C GLU A 302 28.86 -23.18 3.05
N ALA A 303 29.32 -24.36 2.61
CA ALA A 303 30.59 -24.95 3.04
C ALA A 303 31.80 -24.04 2.75
N ARG A 304 31.80 -23.38 1.58
CA ARG A 304 32.85 -22.43 1.18
C ARG A 304 32.93 -21.25 2.12
N TRP A 305 31.77 -20.74 2.55
CA TRP A 305 31.71 -19.60 3.47
C TRP A 305 32.21 -19.96 4.87
N TRP A 306 31.92 -21.16 5.35
CA TRP A 306 32.43 -21.64 6.64
C TRP A 306 33.97 -21.78 6.66
N ASP A 307 34.60 -22.16 5.55
CA ASP A 307 36.06 -22.15 5.43
C ASP A 307 36.64 -20.74 5.58
N GLU A 308 36.02 -19.75 4.96
CA GLU A 308 36.50 -18.36 5.01
C GLU A 308 36.22 -17.69 6.37
N ILE A 309 35.11 -18.04 7.05
CA ILE A 309 34.86 -17.61 8.43
C ILE A 309 35.96 -18.13 9.36
N ARG A 310 36.32 -19.41 9.25
CA ARG A 310 37.43 -19.99 10.03
C ARG A 310 38.75 -19.27 9.77
N LYS A 311 39.04 -18.94 8.52
CA LYS A 311 40.23 -18.19 8.14
C LYS A 311 40.24 -16.78 8.75
N ARG A 312 39.12 -16.06 8.72
CA ARG A 312 38.99 -14.74 9.36
C ARG A 312 39.19 -14.80 10.88
N ILE A 313 38.69 -15.85 11.54
CA ILE A 313 38.92 -16.05 12.99
C ILE A 313 40.42 -16.24 13.27
N LEU A 314 41.10 -17.03 12.44
CA LEU A 314 42.54 -17.27 12.58
C LEU A 314 43.37 -16.01 12.33
N GLU A 315 43.11 -15.28 11.24
CA GLU A 315 43.80 -14.03 10.90
C GLU A 315 43.59 -12.94 11.97
N GLY A 316 42.40 -12.90 12.57
CA GLY A 316 42.07 -11.92 13.62
C GLY A 316 42.71 -12.20 14.99
N LYS A 317 43.23 -13.40 15.24
CA LYS A 317 43.97 -13.73 16.48
C LYS A 317 45.36 -13.09 16.52
N ASP A 318 45.93 -12.79 15.35
CA ASP A 318 47.26 -12.16 15.21
C ASP A 318 47.19 -10.62 15.15
N ALA A 319 45.99 -10.03 15.11
CA ALA A 319 45.80 -8.58 15.11
C ALA A 319 46.01 -7.99 16.52
N PRO A 320 46.58 -6.78 16.66
CA PRO A 320 46.72 -6.12 17.95
C PRO A 320 45.34 -5.95 18.58
N GLN A 321 45.15 -6.54 19.77
CA GLN A 321 43.88 -6.42 20.47
C GLN A 321 43.59 -4.93 20.74
N PRO A 322 42.39 -4.43 20.42
CA PRO A 322 41.99 -3.11 20.89
C PRO A 322 42.06 -3.10 22.41
N THR A 323 42.66 -2.04 22.97
CA THR A 323 42.68 -1.76 24.41
C THR A 323 41.34 -2.11 25.03
N GLU A 324 41.37 -2.95 26.07
CA GLU A 324 40.20 -3.49 26.79
C GLU A 324 39.02 -2.51 26.73
N ALA A 325 37.91 -2.95 26.12
CA ALA A 325 36.65 -2.22 26.18
C ALA A 325 36.44 -1.80 27.63
N PHE A 326 36.20 -0.51 27.89
CA PHE A 326 35.99 0.02 29.23
C PHE A 326 34.92 -0.84 29.96
N HIS A 327 35.33 -1.77 30.84
CA HIS A 327 34.39 -2.59 31.59
C HIS A 327 34.02 -1.85 32.89
N GLY A 328 32.71 -1.75 33.18
CA GLY A 328 32.18 -1.21 34.45
C GLY A 328 31.84 0.28 34.47
N TRP A 329 31.85 0.97 33.32
CA TRP A 329 31.36 2.36 33.27
C TRP A 329 29.85 2.48 33.16
N ASP A 330 29.21 1.44 32.63
CA ASP A 330 27.79 1.28 32.41
C ASP A 330 27.01 1.08 33.73
N ASP A 331 27.68 0.56 34.76
CA ASP A 331 27.22 0.53 36.16
C ASP A 331 27.24 1.91 36.84
N ARG A 332 27.88 2.92 36.22
CA ARG A 332 27.75 4.33 36.66
C ARG A 332 26.34 4.79 36.30
N PHE A 333 25.76 5.69 37.11
CA PHE A 333 24.41 6.25 36.93
C PHE A 333 24.33 7.15 35.66
N VAL A 334 24.48 6.56 34.48
CA VAL A 334 24.31 7.16 33.16
C VAL A 334 22.97 6.69 32.61
N MET A 335 22.08 7.64 32.33
CA MET A 335 20.75 7.36 31.79
C MET A 335 20.82 6.73 30.40
N THR A 336 19.89 5.82 30.13
CA THR A 336 19.67 5.30 28.79
C THR A 336 19.11 6.38 27.85
N THR A 337 19.20 6.16 26.54
CA THR A 337 18.56 7.05 25.56
C THR A 337 17.05 7.16 25.77
N PHE A 338 16.40 6.09 26.23
CA PHE A 338 14.97 6.08 26.58
C PHE A 338 14.63 6.93 27.81
N GLU A 339 15.38 6.78 28.90
CA GLU A 339 15.22 7.57 30.14
C GLU A 339 15.58 9.04 29.92
N SER A 340 16.49 9.33 28.99
CA SER A 340 16.95 10.71 28.72
C SER A 340 15.88 11.67 28.22
N ILE A 341 14.69 11.17 27.87
CA ILE A 341 13.54 12.02 27.52
C ILE A 341 13.07 12.78 28.77
N GLU A 342 13.09 12.15 29.95
CA GLU A 342 12.64 12.72 31.23
C GLU A 342 13.69 13.59 31.93
N ALA A 343 14.89 13.69 31.35
CA ALA A 343 16.06 14.33 31.96
C ALA A 343 15.86 15.83 32.29
N LEU A 344 14.97 16.52 31.58
CA LEU A 344 14.74 17.96 31.79
C LEU A 344 13.83 18.26 32.98
N TRP A 345 13.04 17.29 33.46
CA TRP A 345 12.01 17.55 34.48
C TRP A 345 12.04 16.60 35.68
N GLU A 346 12.65 15.42 35.56
CA GLU A 346 12.79 14.53 36.72
C GLU A 346 14.07 14.82 37.51
N LYS A 347 13.90 15.22 38.79
CA LYS A 347 15.01 15.54 39.70
C LYS A 347 16.02 14.40 39.87
N GLN A 348 15.63 13.15 39.65
CA GLN A 348 16.54 12.00 39.71
C GLN A 348 17.57 11.99 38.57
N TYR A 349 17.25 12.60 37.43
CA TYR A 349 18.10 12.64 36.24
C TYR A 349 18.86 13.96 36.09
N THR A 350 18.68 14.92 37.00
CA THR A 350 19.37 16.22 36.99
C THR A 350 20.80 16.17 37.53
N THR A 351 21.26 15.04 38.07
CA THR A 351 22.64 14.89 38.57
C THR A 351 23.30 13.58 38.13
N TRP A 352 24.49 13.68 37.53
CA TRP A 352 25.35 12.56 37.13
C TRP A 352 25.99 11.79 38.32
N LYS A 353 25.57 12.03 39.58
CA LYS A 353 26.37 11.57 40.75
C LYS A 353 26.27 10.04 40.96
N PRO A 354 27.41 9.31 41.00
CA PRO A 354 27.42 7.95 41.54
C PRO A 354 27.14 7.97 43.06
N PRO A 355 26.39 7.00 43.61
CA PRO A 355 26.14 6.94 45.05
C PRO A 355 27.46 6.70 45.81
N LYS A 356 27.64 7.40 46.93
CA LYS A 356 28.67 7.02 47.91
C LYS A 356 28.30 5.64 48.46
N ARG A 357 29.25 4.71 48.50
CA ARG A 357 29.09 3.36 49.06
C ARG A 357 28.37 3.43 50.42
N SER A 358 27.42 2.53 50.61
CA SER A 358 26.54 2.35 51.78
C SER A 358 27.25 2.02 53.11
N ALA A 359 28.59 2.07 53.17
CA ALA A 359 29.36 1.74 54.36
C ALA A 359 29.46 2.88 55.40
N ASP A 360 29.10 4.13 55.05
CA ASP A 360 29.25 5.29 55.93
C ASP A 360 27.94 5.79 56.58
N LEU A 361 26.82 5.04 56.49
CA LEU A 361 25.54 5.39 57.11
C LEU A 361 25.40 5.00 58.59
N LEU A 362 26.53 4.78 59.29
CA LEU A 362 26.57 4.50 60.71
C LEU A 362 27.34 5.60 61.46
N TYR A 363 26.88 6.85 61.39
CA TYR A 363 27.15 7.84 62.45
C TYR A 363 26.12 8.97 62.37
N LYS A 364 25.14 8.96 63.28
CA LYS A 364 24.39 10.17 63.64
C LYS A 364 25.24 10.95 64.65
N PRO A 365 25.38 12.27 64.47
CA PRO A 365 25.24 13.15 65.60
C PRO A 365 24.20 14.25 65.34
N ASP A 366 23.62 14.68 66.44
CA ASP A 366 22.44 15.51 66.59
C ASP A 366 22.57 16.94 66.03
N GLY A 367 21.39 17.46 65.67
CA GLY A 367 20.96 18.85 65.83
C GLY A 367 21.96 19.97 65.61
N LEU A 368 21.79 20.70 64.50
CA LEU A 368 21.63 22.17 64.45
C LEU A 368 21.54 22.59 62.98
N GLY A 369 20.51 23.39 62.65
CA GLY A 369 20.30 23.89 61.31
C GLY A 369 21.44 24.78 60.85
N GLN A 370 21.88 24.58 59.60
CA GLN A 370 22.46 25.62 58.76
C GLN A 370 22.57 25.09 57.32
N ASN A 371 22.03 25.89 56.40
CA ASN A 371 22.27 25.93 54.97
C ASN A 371 23.51 25.15 54.50
N ARG A 372 23.31 23.92 54.03
CA ARG A 372 24.15 23.36 52.96
C ARG A 372 23.28 23.29 51.72
N ARG A 373 23.47 24.27 50.84
CA ARG A 373 23.09 24.15 49.43
C ARG A 373 23.88 22.96 48.91
N ASP A 374 23.22 21.82 48.77
CA ASP A 374 23.70 20.79 47.87
C ASP A 374 23.83 21.45 46.50
N GLN A 375 25.04 21.47 45.95
CA GLN A 375 25.32 21.98 44.62
C GLN A 375 24.51 21.15 43.61
N GLU A 376 23.33 21.66 43.25
CA GLU A 376 22.60 21.29 42.06
C GLU A 376 23.51 21.51 40.86
N TYR A 377 23.55 20.54 39.94
CA TYR A 377 24.02 20.82 38.59
C TYR A 377 23.02 21.83 38.01
N ASN A 378 23.38 23.10 37.97
CA ASN A 378 22.66 24.05 37.15
C ASN A 378 22.77 23.55 35.70
N LEU A 379 21.70 22.92 35.19
CA LEU A 379 21.51 22.58 33.78
C LEU A 379 21.60 23.82 32.87
N GLU A 380 21.59 25.02 33.46
CA GLU A 380 21.65 26.32 32.79
C GLU A 380 22.94 27.11 33.04
N ASP A 381 23.82 26.67 33.95
CA ASP A 381 24.99 27.47 34.37
C ASP A 381 26.30 26.77 34.01
N GLY A 382 26.59 26.77 32.71
CA GLY A 382 27.97 26.74 32.21
C GLY A 382 28.63 28.13 32.30
N GLY A 383 28.26 28.93 33.30
CA GLY A 383 28.44 30.38 33.28
C GLY A 383 28.49 31.06 34.65
N SER A 384 29.02 30.44 35.71
CA SER A 384 29.53 31.24 36.84
C SER A 384 30.62 30.53 37.64
N GLY A 385 31.86 31.03 37.51
CA GLY A 385 32.92 30.84 38.51
C GLY A 385 34.08 29.89 38.18
N ASP A 386 34.70 29.99 37.00
CA ASP A 386 36.18 29.91 36.75
C ASP A 386 36.52 29.84 35.24
N ASP A 387 35.79 30.60 34.43
CA ASP A 387 35.80 30.52 32.96
C ASP A 387 36.57 31.69 32.33
N LYS A 388 37.89 31.62 32.26
CA LYS A 388 38.68 32.56 31.43
C LYS A 388 39.48 31.93 30.29
N HIS A 389 39.50 30.60 30.14
CA HIS A 389 40.23 29.95 29.05
C HIS A 389 39.61 28.60 28.60
N ILE A 390 38.33 28.56 28.21
CA ILE A 390 37.85 27.44 27.37
C ILE A 390 37.92 27.90 25.92
N GLN A 391 38.81 27.28 25.15
CA GLN A 391 39.07 27.60 23.75
C GLN A 391 37.90 27.14 22.87
N ILE A 392 37.32 28.08 22.11
CA ILE A 392 36.32 27.79 21.06
C ILE A 392 37.07 27.24 19.86
N GLU A 393 36.65 26.08 19.35
CA GLU A 393 37.26 25.45 18.17
C GLU A 393 36.25 25.37 17.04
N VAL A 394 36.29 26.41 16.21
CA VAL A 394 35.49 26.48 14.98
C VAL A 394 36.41 26.90 13.84
N ASP A 395 36.51 26.06 12.81
CA ASP A 395 37.25 26.41 11.60
C ASP A 395 36.36 27.25 10.68
N ILE A 396 36.56 28.57 10.71
CA ILE A 396 35.80 29.54 9.92
C ILE A 396 36.06 29.36 8.41
N SER A 397 37.21 28.82 8.02
CA SER A 397 37.53 28.61 6.60
C SER A 397 36.65 27.56 5.94
N MET A 398 36.10 26.62 6.72
CA MET A 398 35.15 25.62 6.21
C MET A 398 33.73 26.18 6.00
N PHE A 399 33.48 27.42 6.41
CA PHE A 399 32.22 28.13 6.11
C PHE A 399 32.28 28.90 4.78
N SER A 400 33.38 28.80 4.01
CA SER A 400 33.51 29.48 2.72
C SER A 400 32.97 28.64 1.55
N ASN A 401 31.80 29.07 1.07
CA ASN A 401 31.19 28.92 -0.26
C ASN A 401 30.58 27.56 -0.71
N GLU A 402 29.37 27.69 -1.25
CA GLU A 402 28.50 26.73 -1.99
C GLU A 402 27.65 25.71 -1.19
N GLU A 403 28.18 24.89 -0.27
CA GLU A 403 27.36 23.82 0.36
C GLU A 403 26.24 24.34 1.30
N PHE A 404 26.47 25.44 2.01
CA PHE A 404 25.47 26.04 2.91
C PHE A 404 24.37 26.83 2.19
N TYR A 405 24.58 27.18 0.91
CA TYR A 405 23.66 27.97 0.10
C TYR A 405 22.91 27.13 -0.94
N GLN A 406 23.46 25.99 -1.39
CA GLN A 406 22.81 25.15 -2.40
C GLN A 406 21.52 24.48 -1.92
N GLU A 407 21.34 24.18 -0.63
CA GLU A 407 20.06 23.64 -0.13
C GLU A 407 18.98 24.70 0.08
N ASP A 408 19.36 25.98 0.24
CA ASP A 408 18.42 27.11 0.34
C ASP A 408 18.14 27.76 -1.05
N GLU A 409 19.04 27.64 -2.04
CA GLU A 409 18.97 28.32 -3.37
C GLU A 409 18.89 27.40 -4.61
N GLN A 410 18.85 26.07 -4.51
CA GLN A 410 18.51 25.22 -5.67
C GLN A 410 17.01 25.31 -6.03
N ASN A 411 16.54 26.51 -6.35
CA ASN A 411 15.38 26.77 -7.20
C ASN A 411 15.14 28.26 -7.35
N TRP A 412 15.87 28.89 -8.26
CA TRP A 412 15.39 30.12 -8.86
C TRP A 412 16.07 30.38 -10.21
N ASN A 413 15.36 30.10 -11.29
CA ASN A 413 15.56 30.80 -12.56
C ASN A 413 14.21 31.43 -12.97
N PRO A 414 14.03 32.75 -12.83
CA PRO A 414 12.73 33.41 -13.02
C PRO A 414 12.28 33.45 -14.49
N GLU A 415 13.15 33.12 -15.44
CA GLU A 415 12.84 33.19 -16.87
C GLU A 415 12.01 31.99 -17.40
N GLN A 416 11.83 30.92 -16.61
CA GLN A 416 10.97 29.78 -17.00
C GLN A 416 9.48 29.97 -16.66
N LEU A 417 9.08 31.03 -15.96
CA LEU A 417 7.69 31.32 -15.59
C LEU A 417 6.83 31.89 -16.74
N ASN A 418 7.45 32.34 -17.84
CA ASN A 418 6.71 32.86 -19.00
C ASN A 418 6.35 31.79 -20.05
N GLY A 419 6.60 30.51 -19.77
CA GLY A 419 6.39 29.39 -20.70
C GLY A 419 5.43 28.29 -20.21
N ILE A 420 4.50 28.58 -19.30
CA ILE A 420 3.59 27.59 -18.66
C ILE A 420 2.45 27.15 -19.62
N SER A 421 2.80 26.80 -20.85
CA SER A 421 1.89 26.10 -21.78
C SER A 421 2.58 25.00 -22.59
N ALA A 422 3.87 24.70 -22.37
CA ALA A 422 4.60 23.77 -23.24
C ALA A 422 5.66 22.90 -22.54
N ILE A 423 5.45 22.53 -21.27
CA ILE A 423 6.24 21.46 -20.61
C ILE A 423 5.25 20.37 -20.16
N ILE A 424 4.71 19.68 -21.16
CA ILE A 424 4.23 18.30 -21.04
C ILE A 424 5.34 17.51 -21.74
N ASP A 425 5.74 16.39 -21.12
CA ASP A 425 6.79 15.46 -21.57
C ASP A 425 8.23 15.88 -21.21
N ASN A 426 8.60 15.65 -19.95
CA ASN A 426 9.77 14.83 -19.58
C ASN A 426 10.03 14.88 -18.06
N GLU A 427 10.29 13.68 -17.52
CA GLU A 427 10.97 13.32 -16.27
C GLU A 427 10.15 12.53 -15.23
N ASP A 428 10.47 11.23 -15.22
CA ASP A 428 10.88 10.39 -14.09
C ASP A 428 9.87 10.18 -12.97
N ILE A 429 8.87 9.38 -13.33
CA ILE A 429 8.19 8.51 -12.39
C ILE A 429 9.11 7.31 -12.16
N MET A 430 9.80 7.29 -11.03
CA MET A 430 10.19 6.01 -10.42
C MET A 430 8.88 5.28 -10.11
N GLU A 431 8.60 4.25 -10.88
CA GLU A 431 7.47 3.34 -10.67
C GLU A 431 7.52 2.79 -9.24
N GLU A 432 6.59 3.26 -8.41
CA GLU A 432 6.20 2.53 -7.21
C GLU A 432 5.40 1.32 -7.71
N ASN A 433 5.99 0.12 -7.66
CA ASN A 433 5.28 -1.13 -7.94
C ASN A 433 4.15 -1.34 -6.91
N GLU A 434 2.99 -0.77 -7.23
CA GLU A 434 1.72 -1.07 -6.59
C GLU A 434 1.14 -2.30 -7.29
N TYR A 435 1.34 -3.47 -6.66
CA TYR A 435 0.66 -4.70 -7.07
C TYR A 435 -0.84 -4.60 -6.78
N ASP A 436 -1.61 -4.19 -7.77
CA ASP A 436 -3.04 -4.49 -7.90
C ASP A 436 -3.32 -5.16 -9.25
N GLU A 437 -3.88 -6.38 -9.17
CA GLU A 437 -4.36 -7.17 -10.30
C GLU A 437 -5.53 -6.46 -11.00
N VAL A 438 -5.34 -6.01 -12.25
CA VAL A 438 -6.42 -5.79 -13.23
C VAL A 438 -5.88 -6.19 -14.61
N PRO A 439 -6.63 -6.96 -15.42
CA PRO A 439 -6.13 -7.50 -16.68
C PRO A 439 -6.10 -6.41 -17.74
N ASP A 440 -5.01 -6.25 -18.48
CA ASP A 440 -5.14 -5.64 -19.78
C ASP A 440 -4.18 -6.13 -20.85
N ASP A 441 -4.79 -6.05 -22.02
CA ASP A 441 -4.43 -6.28 -23.41
C ASP A 441 -3.09 -5.66 -23.81
N GLY A 442 -2.47 -6.31 -24.78
CA GLY A 442 -1.14 -5.98 -25.25
C GLY A 442 -1.13 -4.74 -26.14
N SER A 443 -0.03 -3.99 -26.07
CA SER A 443 0.77 -3.66 -27.25
C SER A 443 1.98 -2.84 -26.82
N ASP A 444 3.15 -3.44 -27.01
CA ASP A 444 4.45 -2.79 -26.95
C ASP A 444 4.63 -1.83 -28.13
N THR A 445 5.36 -0.74 -27.90
CA THR A 445 6.62 -0.44 -28.61
C THR A 445 7.26 0.83 -28.04
N MET A 446 8.51 0.71 -27.55
CA MET A 446 9.43 1.84 -27.39
C MET A 446 10.79 1.44 -27.97
N GLU A 447 11.32 2.34 -28.80
CA GLU A 447 12.57 2.23 -29.55
C GLU A 447 13.82 2.30 -28.66
N GLU A 448 14.88 1.60 -29.09
CA GLU A 448 16.23 1.64 -28.54
C GLU A 448 17.17 2.40 -29.50
N ILE A 449 18.04 3.26 -28.96
CA ILE A 449 19.06 4.02 -29.68
C ILE A 449 20.38 3.22 -29.68
N VAL A 450 20.88 2.76 -30.84
CA VAL A 450 22.35 2.62 -31.09
C VAL A 450 22.74 2.81 -32.57
N ARG A 451 23.60 3.82 -32.75
CA ARG A 451 24.66 4.09 -33.76
C ARG A 451 24.92 3.08 -34.91
N ASP A 452 24.90 3.63 -36.13
CA ASP A 452 25.76 3.46 -37.32
C ASP A 452 26.51 2.13 -37.58
N GLU A 453 26.12 1.42 -38.66
CA GLU A 453 26.87 1.38 -39.93
C GLU A 453 26.23 0.40 -40.96
N ARG A 454 26.06 0.89 -42.20
CA ARG A 454 26.00 0.17 -43.50
C ARG A 454 24.69 -0.52 -43.95
N SER A 455 24.11 0.14 -44.94
CA SER A 455 23.09 -0.28 -45.91
C SER A 455 23.36 -1.60 -46.63
N ASN A 456 22.31 -2.40 -46.82
CA ASN A 456 22.06 -3.19 -48.03
C ASN A 456 20.57 -3.62 -48.05
N ASP A 457 19.70 -2.77 -48.62
CA ASP A 457 18.35 -3.16 -49.06
C ASP A 457 18.44 -3.54 -50.56
N PRO A 458 17.94 -4.72 -51.00
CA PRO A 458 18.14 -5.24 -52.36
C PRO A 458 17.14 -4.74 -53.40
N PHE A 459 16.35 -3.70 -53.14
CA PHE A 459 15.42 -3.18 -54.13
C PHE A 459 15.53 -1.67 -54.26
N VAL A 460 16.22 -1.19 -55.31
CA VAL A 460 15.72 -0.19 -56.29
C VAL A 460 16.85 0.25 -57.23
N ASP A 461 16.54 0.18 -58.53
CA ASP A 461 17.37 0.49 -59.70
C ASP A 461 17.37 2.00 -60.05
N ASP A 462 18.44 2.43 -60.73
CA ASP A 462 18.84 3.80 -61.09
C ASP A 462 17.88 4.62 -62.00
N ARG A 463 17.73 5.94 -61.74
CA ARG A 463 18.24 7.06 -62.58
C ARG A 463 17.75 8.48 -62.17
N PRO A 464 18.45 9.58 -62.58
CA PRO A 464 18.57 10.81 -61.78
C PRO A 464 18.03 12.11 -62.41
N GLY A 465 17.84 13.14 -61.56
CA GLY A 465 18.08 14.56 -61.90
C GLY A 465 16.91 15.53 -61.66
N GLN A 466 17.02 16.42 -60.66
CA GLN A 466 17.23 17.88 -60.80
C GLN A 466 16.92 18.66 -59.51
N GLU A 467 17.73 19.69 -59.28
CA GLU A 467 17.77 20.62 -58.15
C GLU A 467 16.54 21.55 -58.05
N GLY A 468 16.18 21.97 -56.83
CA GLY A 468 15.23 23.06 -56.61
C GLY A 468 14.83 23.28 -55.15
N ILE A 469 15.35 24.37 -54.57
CA ILE A 469 15.09 24.95 -53.24
C ILE A 469 13.60 25.29 -53.03
N THR A 470 13.01 25.01 -51.84
CA THR A 470 12.10 25.96 -51.10
C THR A 470 11.61 25.45 -49.72
N GLU A 471 11.53 26.41 -48.80
CA GLU A 471 10.90 26.53 -47.46
C GLU A 471 9.85 25.50 -46.97
N TYR A 472 9.99 25.07 -45.71
CA TYR A 472 8.96 24.32 -44.97
C TYR A 472 7.96 25.26 -44.27
N ARG A 473 6.73 25.27 -44.78
CA ARG A 473 5.53 25.83 -44.14
C ARG A 473 4.56 24.69 -43.86
N LEU A 474 4.18 24.49 -42.60
CA LEU A 474 3.13 23.56 -42.18
C LEU A 474 1.77 24.05 -42.70
N GLU A 475 1.18 23.34 -43.68
CA GLU A 475 -0.22 23.52 -44.10
C GLU A 475 -1.11 22.42 -43.51
N SER A 476 -2.27 22.87 -43.03
CA SER A 476 -3.41 22.08 -42.53
C SER A 476 -3.99 21.13 -43.60
N PRO A 477 -4.63 20.02 -43.20
CA PRO A 477 -5.14 19.03 -44.15
C PRO A 477 -6.36 19.56 -44.92
N ARG A 478 -6.32 19.41 -46.26
CA ARG A 478 -7.42 19.73 -47.18
C ARG A 478 -8.34 18.53 -47.40
N PRO A 479 -9.63 18.77 -47.71
CA PRO A 479 -10.66 17.75 -47.86
C PRO A 479 -10.54 16.99 -49.19
N PRO A 480 -11.09 15.76 -49.31
CA PRO A 480 -11.04 15.00 -50.55
C PRO A 480 -11.98 15.61 -51.59
N ARG A 481 -11.47 15.79 -52.82
CA ARG A 481 -12.27 16.12 -54.01
C ARG A 481 -12.24 14.97 -55.02
N GLU A 482 -13.37 14.86 -55.69
CA GLU A 482 -13.87 13.84 -56.60
C GLU A 482 -12.97 13.51 -57.79
N SER A 483 -13.08 12.26 -58.27
CA SER A 483 -12.99 11.96 -59.70
C SER A 483 -14.04 10.92 -60.10
N SER A 484 -14.70 11.19 -61.21
CA SER A 484 -15.63 10.37 -62.00
C SER A 484 -15.23 10.55 -63.49
N PRO A 485 -15.81 9.89 -64.52
CA PRO A 485 -16.64 8.69 -64.64
C PRO A 485 -16.20 7.70 -65.77
N GLN A 486 -16.77 6.48 -65.84
CA GLN A 486 -17.35 5.79 -67.04
C GLN A 486 -17.53 4.27 -66.77
N ALA A 487 -18.78 3.80 -66.60
CA ALA A 487 -19.62 3.03 -67.56
C ALA A 487 -19.47 1.49 -67.32
N LEU A 488 -20.50 0.65 -67.10
CA LEU A 488 -21.86 0.54 -67.66
C LEU A 488 -22.72 -0.49 -66.88
N ALA A 489 -24.04 -0.43 -67.15
CA ALA A 489 -25.13 -1.42 -66.94
C ALA A 489 -25.78 -1.48 -65.53
N GLU A 490 -26.80 -0.66 -65.26
CA GLU A 490 -28.23 -0.80 -65.62
C GLU A 490 -29.02 -1.80 -64.76
N SER A 491 -29.68 -1.26 -63.74
CA SER A 491 -30.92 -1.79 -63.15
C SER A 491 -32.13 -1.40 -63.99
N PRO A 492 -33.21 -2.20 -63.96
CA PRO A 492 -34.46 -1.57 -63.55
C PRO A 492 -35.27 -2.39 -62.53
N SER A 493 -35.90 -1.60 -61.66
CA SER A 493 -37.00 -1.89 -60.74
C SER A 493 -38.04 -2.89 -61.25
N PHE A 494 -38.58 -3.70 -60.34
CA PHE A 494 -39.93 -4.25 -60.51
C PHE A 494 -40.86 -3.92 -59.35
N VAL A 495 -42.02 -3.45 -59.78
CA VAL A 495 -43.19 -2.95 -59.07
C VAL A 495 -44.12 -4.12 -58.77
N ASN A 496 -44.84 -4.02 -57.65
CA ASN A 496 -45.99 -4.86 -57.30
C ASN A 496 -46.95 -5.03 -58.49
N SER A 497 -47.19 -6.28 -58.89
CA SER A 497 -48.38 -6.64 -59.68
C SER A 497 -49.02 -7.90 -59.11
N VAL A 498 -50.13 -7.66 -58.44
CA VAL A 498 -51.26 -8.57 -58.27
C VAL A 498 -51.66 -9.18 -59.61
N LEU A 499 -51.90 -10.49 -59.65
CA LEU A 499 -52.97 -11.17 -60.41
C LEU A 499 -52.89 -12.68 -60.16
N GLU A 500 -53.81 -13.22 -59.36
CA GLU A 500 -54.34 -14.56 -59.55
C GLU A 500 -55.78 -14.42 -60.05
N GLU A 501 -56.09 -15.09 -61.16
CA GLU A 501 -57.44 -15.19 -61.71
C GLU A 501 -58.24 -16.30 -61.01
N ASN A 502 -59.44 -15.87 -60.61
CA ASN A 502 -60.66 -16.60 -60.27
C ASN A 502 -60.78 -18.08 -60.65
N LEU A 503 -61.24 -18.90 -59.70
CA LEU A 503 -62.29 -19.90 -59.95
C LEU A 503 -63.21 -20.09 -58.72
N SER A 504 -64.49 -19.89 -58.99
CA SER A 504 -65.67 -19.92 -58.12
C SER A 504 -65.88 -21.25 -57.37
N VAL A 505 -66.23 -21.20 -56.07
CA VAL A 505 -67.27 -22.05 -55.44
C VAL A 505 -67.97 -21.27 -54.31
N LYS A 506 -69.30 -21.43 -54.25
CA LYS A 506 -70.32 -20.71 -53.45
C LYS A 506 -70.23 -20.89 -51.92
N PRO A 507 -70.76 -19.94 -51.13
CA PRO A 507 -70.73 -19.96 -49.67
C PRO A 507 -71.88 -20.79 -49.09
N GLN A 508 -71.59 -21.63 -48.09
CA GLN A 508 -72.60 -22.22 -47.20
C GLN A 508 -72.55 -21.55 -45.83
N LYS A 509 -73.73 -21.06 -45.46
CA LYS A 509 -74.11 -20.39 -44.22
C LYS A 509 -73.71 -21.20 -42.98
N PHE A 510 -73.15 -20.55 -41.98
CA PHE A 510 -73.44 -20.88 -40.59
C PHE A 510 -73.83 -19.60 -39.85
N THR A 511 -75.01 -19.68 -39.27
CA THR A 511 -75.78 -18.66 -38.57
C THR A 511 -75.21 -18.40 -37.18
N GLU A 512 -75.13 -17.11 -36.83
CA GLU A 512 -75.11 -16.66 -35.43
C GLU A 512 -76.44 -17.02 -34.76
N GLU A 513 -76.39 -17.58 -33.55
CA GLU A 513 -77.45 -17.38 -32.56
C GLU A 513 -76.83 -17.21 -31.18
N HIS A 514 -77.07 -16.02 -30.63
CA HIS A 514 -76.95 -15.69 -29.22
C HIS A 514 -78.00 -16.48 -28.41
N ALA A 515 -77.61 -17.06 -27.29
CA ALA A 515 -78.51 -17.22 -26.15
C ALA A 515 -77.72 -17.26 -24.84
N SER A 516 -78.21 -16.42 -23.95
CA SER A 516 -77.71 -16.03 -22.64
C SER A 516 -78.21 -16.94 -21.50
N GLN A 517 -77.54 -16.78 -20.35
CA GLN A 517 -78.04 -16.88 -18.96
C GLN A 517 -77.98 -18.22 -18.18
N ASN A 518 -77.51 -18.00 -16.94
CA ASN A 518 -77.76 -18.69 -15.66
C ASN A 518 -76.80 -19.79 -15.17
N GLU A 519 -75.90 -19.32 -14.29
CA GLU A 519 -75.75 -19.72 -12.87
C GLU A 519 -76.09 -21.16 -12.45
N GLY A 520 -75.10 -21.82 -11.82
CA GLY A 520 -75.33 -23.02 -11.02
C GLY A 520 -74.06 -23.75 -10.58
N LEU A 521 -73.49 -23.32 -9.45
CA LEU A 521 -72.87 -24.12 -8.37
C LEU A 521 -71.98 -25.33 -8.74
N LEU A 522 -70.67 -25.19 -8.49
CA LEU A 522 -69.73 -26.29 -8.24
C LEU A 522 -69.52 -26.44 -6.72
N PRO A 523 -69.64 -27.66 -6.14
CA PRO A 523 -69.16 -27.94 -4.79
C PRO A 523 -67.78 -28.63 -4.77
N ASP A 524 -67.20 -28.55 -3.58
CA ASP A 524 -65.82 -28.80 -3.16
C ASP A 524 -65.25 -30.24 -3.25
N SER A 525 -63.92 -30.25 -3.18
CA SER A 525 -63.03 -31.17 -2.44
C SER A 525 -62.77 -32.59 -2.97
N LEU A 526 -61.47 -32.91 -3.09
CA LEU A 526 -60.87 -34.07 -2.40
C LEU A 526 -59.37 -33.85 -2.24
N GLU A 527 -58.99 -33.71 -0.97
CA GLU A 527 -57.65 -33.57 -0.39
C GLU A 527 -56.87 -34.88 -0.48
N ILE A 528 -55.54 -34.81 -0.61
CA ILE A 528 -54.64 -35.79 0.03
C ILE A 528 -53.39 -35.05 0.51
N ALA A 529 -53.27 -34.93 1.84
CA ALA A 529 -52.03 -34.74 2.57
C ALA A 529 -52.01 -35.64 3.80
N ASP A 530 -50.79 -35.98 4.20
CA ASP A 530 -50.31 -36.54 5.47
C ASP A 530 -50.26 -38.07 5.65
N GLN A 531 -49.03 -38.56 5.83
CA GLN A 531 -48.54 -39.00 7.15
C GLN A 531 -47.00 -39.18 7.18
N LEU A 532 -46.29 -38.23 7.80
CA LEU A 532 -45.60 -38.32 9.12
C LEU A 532 -45.27 -39.75 9.66
N ILE A 533 -44.21 -40.07 10.42
CA ILE A 533 -42.96 -39.44 10.87
C ILE A 533 -42.18 -40.48 11.75
N THR A 534 -40.85 -40.37 11.81
CA THR A 534 -39.91 -40.67 12.94
C THR A 534 -39.49 -42.10 13.40
N THR A 535 -38.15 -42.22 13.51
CA THR A 535 -37.29 -42.49 14.71
C THR A 535 -36.54 -43.83 14.94
N VAL A 536 -35.27 -43.63 15.36
CA VAL A 536 -34.37 -44.38 16.26
C VAL A 536 -33.27 -45.33 15.69
N ASN A 537 -32.06 -44.93 16.07
CA ASN A 537 -30.78 -45.62 16.28
C ASN A 537 -30.75 -47.11 16.72
N SER A 538 -29.61 -47.72 16.35
CA SER A 538 -28.78 -48.69 17.09
C SER A 538 -29.26 -50.14 17.28
N LYS A 539 -28.49 -51.08 16.72
CA LYS A 539 -27.91 -52.24 17.46
C LYS A 539 -26.90 -53.02 16.59
N GLY A 540 -25.66 -53.11 17.11
CA GLY A 540 -24.88 -54.34 17.17
C GLY A 540 -24.13 -54.80 15.91
N LEU A 541 -22.91 -54.31 15.76
CA LEU A 541 -21.77 -55.15 15.35
C LEU A 541 -21.47 -56.16 16.47
N PRO A 542 -20.90 -57.34 16.17
CA PRO A 542 -20.05 -58.06 17.10
C PRO A 542 -18.60 -57.59 16.93
N ASP A 543 -18.00 -57.16 18.04
CA ASP A 543 -16.56 -56.97 18.21
C ASP A 543 -15.84 -58.33 18.21
N GLU A 544 -14.65 -58.38 17.62
CA GLU A 544 -13.46 -58.84 18.36
C GLU A 544 -12.17 -58.32 17.70
N ASP A 545 -11.49 -57.48 18.49
CA ASP A 545 -10.06 -57.23 18.64
C ASP A 545 -9.08 -57.81 17.60
N TRP A 546 -8.14 -56.97 17.13
CA TRP A 546 -6.70 -57.19 17.38
C TRP A 546 -5.93 -55.87 17.36
N ASN A 547 -5.71 -55.33 18.56
CA ASN A 547 -4.56 -54.52 18.91
C ASN A 547 -3.29 -55.38 18.81
N ARG A 548 -2.23 -54.92 18.12
CA ARG A 548 -0.81 -54.91 18.56
C ARG A 548 0.19 -54.81 17.40
N GLY A 549 1.02 -53.77 17.46
CA GLY A 549 2.42 -53.97 17.80
C GLY A 549 3.37 -54.36 16.67
N ILE A 550 4.03 -53.34 16.13
CA ILE A 550 5.30 -53.38 15.40
C ILE A 550 6.36 -54.17 16.19
N LYS A 551 6.96 -55.21 15.58
CA LYS A 551 8.35 -55.65 15.85
C LYS A 551 8.98 -56.15 14.56
N GLY A 552 10.10 -55.53 14.20
CA GLY A 552 10.82 -55.73 12.94
C GLY A 552 11.84 -56.87 12.94
N VAL A 553 12.89 -56.62 12.15
CA VAL A 553 14.16 -57.36 11.95
C VAL A 553 14.22 -58.20 10.66
N ASP A 554 14.86 -57.56 9.67
CA ASP A 554 15.96 -57.99 8.81
C ASP A 554 15.83 -59.21 7.86
N SER A 555 15.83 -58.89 6.56
CA SER A 555 16.83 -59.17 5.48
C SER A 555 17.66 -60.48 5.49
N PRO A 556 18.33 -60.94 4.40
CA PRO A 556 18.38 -60.48 2.99
C PRO A 556 18.35 -61.64 1.92
N LYS A 557 18.50 -61.24 0.64
CA LYS A 557 19.11 -61.94 -0.53
C LYS A 557 18.21 -62.26 -1.74
N GLU A 558 18.13 -61.28 -2.63
CA GLU A 558 18.70 -61.29 -4.00
C GLU A 558 18.61 -62.56 -4.91
N ILE A 559 18.10 -62.25 -6.13
CA ILE A 559 18.23 -62.84 -7.49
C ILE A 559 17.39 -64.09 -7.86
N ILE A 560 16.50 -63.94 -8.86
CA ILE A 560 16.54 -64.58 -10.21
C ILE A 560 15.20 -64.43 -10.99
N SER A 561 15.30 -63.77 -12.16
CA SER A 561 14.62 -63.89 -13.47
C SER A 561 13.11 -64.18 -13.67
N LEU A 562 12.51 -63.28 -14.47
CA LEU A 562 11.60 -63.46 -15.63
C LEU A 562 10.85 -64.80 -15.84
N GLY A 563 9.52 -64.73 -15.94
CA GLY A 563 8.67 -65.74 -16.61
C GLY A 563 7.16 -65.51 -16.36
N PRO A 564 6.27 -65.67 -17.36
CA PRO A 564 4.87 -65.23 -17.33
C PRO A 564 3.88 -66.34 -16.91
N GLU A 565 2.62 -65.92 -16.80
CA GLU A 565 1.35 -66.69 -16.75
C GLU A 565 0.57 -66.68 -15.42
N GLU A 566 -0.56 -65.97 -15.50
CA GLU A 566 -1.91 -66.32 -15.05
C GLU A 566 -2.17 -66.67 -13.57
N THR A 567 -3.00 -65.85 -12.92
CA THR A 567 -4.42 -66.19 -12.69
C THR A 567 -5.17 -64.99 -12.08
N LEU A 568 -6.29 -64.59 -12.72
CA LEU A 568 -7.25 -63.62 -12.20
C LEU A 568 -8.27 -64.32 -11.26
N PRO A 569 -8.75 -63.67 -10.18
CA PRO A 569 -9.83 -64.17 -9.33
C PRO A 569 -11.22 -64.02 -9.98
N ALA A 570 -12.16 -64.82 -9.48
CA ALA A 570 -13.44 -65.19 -10.11
C ALA A 570 -14.46 -64.06 -10.35
N ILE A 571 -15.30 -64.29 -11.37
CA ILE A 571 -16.32 -63.39 -11.93
C ILE A 571 -17.62 -63.42 -11.09
N PRO A 572 -18.29 -62.27 -10.83
CA PRO A 572 -19.57 -62.19 -10.13
C PRO A 572 -20.72 -62.86 -10.92
N SER A 573 -21.81 -63.18 -10.23
CA SER A 573 -22.89 -64.01 -10.75
C SER A 573 -23.68 -63.34 -11.89
N ALA A 574 -24.45 -64.14 -12.64
CA ALA A 574 -25.21 -63.67 -13.79
C ALA A 574 -26.34 -62.68 -13.43
N GLU A 575 -26.87 -62.74 -12.21
CA GLU A 575 -27.93 -61.83 -11.74
C GLU A 575 -27.39 -60.43 -11.40
N GLU A 576 -26.21 -60.34 -10.80
CA GLU A 576 -25.54 -59.06 -10.52
C GLU A 576 -25.17 -58.33 -11.82
N ARG A 577 -24.80 -59.11 -12.86
CA ARG A 577 -24.56 -58.60 -14.21
C ARG A 577 -25.82 -58.09 -14.90
N PHE A 578 -26.98 -58.67 -14.60
CA PHE A 578 -28.24 -58.28 -15.24
C PHE A 578 -28.77 -56.93 -14.72
N LEU A 579 -28.65 -56.67 -13.41
CA LEU A 579 -29.09 -55.41 -12.79
C LEU A 579 -28.24 -54.21 -13.19
N LEU A 580 -26.93 -54.40 -13.39
CA LEU A 580 -26.00 -53.33 -13.81
C LEU A 580 -26.20 -52.88 -15.26
N ILE A 581 -26.66 -53.77 -16.14
CA ILE A 581 -26.93 -53.46 -17.56
C ILE A 581 -28.19 -52.59 -17.70
N HIS A 582 -29.18 -52.74 -16.82
CA HIS A 582 -30.45 -52.04 -16.92
C HIS A 582 -30.39 -50.56 -16.49
N ALA A 583 -29.36 -50.16 -15.75
CA ALA A 583 -29.23 -48.81 -15.17
C ALA A 583 -28.59 -47.76 -16.11
N ARG A 584 -28.04 -48.13 -17.27
CA ARG A 584 -27.29 -47.22 -18.16
C ARG A 584 -27.58 -47.40 -19.66
N ALA A 585 -28.83 -47.63 -20.04
CA ALA A 585 -29.20 -47.64 -21.46
C ALA A 585 -29.54 -46.23 -21.97
N VAL A 586 -28.73 -45.70 -22.88
CA VAL A 586 -29.18 -44.76 -23.91
C VAL A 586 -30.37 -45.41 -24.63
N GLN A 587 -31.47 -44.68 -24.84
CA GLN A 587 -32.63 -45.20 -25.59
C GLN A 587 -32.19 -45.56 -27.01
N LEU A 588 -31.89 -46.84 -27.23
CA LEU A 588 -31.75 -47.43 -28.56
C LEU A 588 -33.11 -47.33 -29.25
N SER A 589 -33.11 -46.99 -30.54
CA SER A 589 -34.34 -46.84 -31.30
C SER A 589 -35.12 -48.16 -31.27
N LYS A 590 -36.46 -48.11 -31.21
CA LYS A 590 -37.33 -49.30 -31.20
C LYS A 590 -37.04 -50.28 -32.34
N ILE A 591 -36.43 -49.81 -33.43
CA ILE A 591 -36.01 -50.61 -34.58
C ILE A 591 -34.92 -51.62 -34.19
N HIS A 592 -33.94 -51.22 -33.36
CA HIS A 592 -32.85 -52.09 -32.92
C HIS A 592 -33.36 -53.27 -32.08
N ASP A 593 -34.26 -53.01 -31.12
CA ASP A 593 -34.86 -54.06 -30.29
C ASP A 593 -35.77 -55.01 -31.09
N THR A 594 -36.36 -54.51 -32.18
CA THR A 594 -37.19 -55.31 -33.09
C THR A 594 -36.32 -56.23 -33.95
N PHE A 595 -35.16 -55.75 -34.44
CA PHE A 595 -34.18 -56.58 -35.17
C PHE A 595 -33.50 -57.62 -34.28
N LYS A 596 -33.15 -57.25 -33.04
CA LYS A 596 -32.48 -58.15 -32.08
C LYS A 596 -33.39 -59.30 -31.62
N LYS A 597 -34.71 -59.10 -31.59
CA LYS A 597 -35.72 -60.13 -31.31
C LYS A 597 -36.04 -61.03 -32.50
N ALA A 598 -35.79 -60.57 -33.73
CA ALA A 598 -36.10 -61.32 -34.96
C ALA A 598 -34.94 -62.19 -35.49
N SER A 599 -33.70 -61.93 -35.06
CA SER A 599 -32.52 -62.72 -35.47
C SER A 599 -32.33 -63.96 -34.59
N THR A 600 -32.40 -65.16 -35.18
CA THR A 600 -32.12 -66.44 -34.51
C THR A 600 -30.63 -66.74 -34.33
N ASN A 601 -29.75 -65.98 -35.01
CA ASN A 601 -28.30 -66.07 -34.85
C ASN A 601 -27.77 -64.76 -34.27
N SER A 602 -27.30 -64.80 -33.03
CA SER A 602 -26.57 -63.71 -32.39
C SER A 602 -25.13 -64.16 -32.12
N TYR A 603 -24.18 -63.37 -32.58
CA TYR A 603 -22.77 -63.56 -32.31
C TYR A 603 -22.32 -62.42 -31.40
N VAL A 604 -21.50 -62.75 -30.41
CA VAL A 604 -20.85 -61.77 -29.53
C VAL A 604 -19.36 -61.86 -29.81
N TYR A 605 -18.67 -60.73 -29.91
CA TYR A 605 -17.22 -60.72 -30.00
C TYR A 605 -16.62 -61.46 -28.80
N SER A 606 -15.60 -62.29 -29.05
CA SER A 606 -14.94 -63.09 -28.01
C SER A 606 -14.31 -62.22 -26.92
N LEU A 607 -13.82 -61.05 -27.30
CA LEU A 607 -13.29 -60.03 -26.39
C LEU A 607 -14.34 -58.95 -26.19
N GLN A 608 -14.67 -58.69 -24.93
CA GLN A 608 -15.50 -57.54 -24.58
C GLN A 608 -14.67 -56.25 -24.70
N PRO A 609 -15.27 -55.14 -25.17
CA PRO A 609 -14.60 -53.86 -25.18
C PRO A 609 -14.22 -53.46 -23.74
N PRO A 610 -13.10 -52.75 -23.56
CA PRO A 610 -12.66 -52.32 -22.24
C PRO A 610 -13.71 -51.45 -21.56
N THR A 611 -13.85 -51.60 -20.24
CA THR A 611 -14.77 -50.78 -19.45
C THR A 611 -14.25 -49.34 -19.36
N TRP A 612 -15.14 -48.38 -19.11
CA TRP A 612 -14.74 -46.98 -18.92
C TRP A 612 -13.69 -46.81 -17.80
N SER A 613 -13.84 -47.55 -16.69
CA SER A 613 -12.88 -47.53 -15.60
C SER A 613 -11.51 -48.06 -16.01
N TYR A 614 -11.47 -49.15 -16.78
CA TYR A 614 -10.24 -49.71 -17.32
C TYR A 614 -9.55 -48.74 -18.29
N LEU A 615 -10.32 -48.10 -19.19
CA LEU A 615 -9.80 -47.08 -20.10
C LEU A 615 -9.22 -45.90 -19.33
N GLN A 616 -9.94 -45.37 -18.34
CA GLN A 616 -9.48 -44.24 -17.55
C GLN A 616 -8.21 -44.56 -16.75
N SER A 617 -8.10 -45.75 -16.14
CA SER A 617 -6.86 -46.18 -15.48
C SER A 617 -5.72 -46.50 -16.46
N GLY A 618 -6.08 -46.94 -17.67
CA GLY A 618 -5.13 -47.34 -18.71
C GLY A 618 -4.47 -46.17 -19.43
N LEU A 619 -5.14 -45.02 -19.54
CA LEU A 619 -4.61 -43.82 -20.21
C LEU A 619 -3.24 -43.41 -19.66
N GLN A 620 -3.09 -43.37 -18.33
CA GLN A 620 -1.81 -43.04 -17.69
C GLN A 620 -0.73 -44.10 -17.94
N SER A 621 -1.08 -45.39 -17.89
CA SER A 621 -0.14 -46.49 -18.17
C SER A 621 0.35 -46.52 -19.63
N LEU A 622 -0.46 -45.97 -20.55
CA LEU A 622 -0.17 -45.86 -21.97
C LEU A 622 0.42 -44.50 -22.36
N CYS A 623 0.70 -43.62 -21.38
CA CYS A 623 1.20 -42.26 -21.58
C CYS A 623 0.31 -41.40 -22.52
N LEU A 624 -1.00 -41.61 -22.49
CA LEU A 624 -1.98 -40.82 -23.23
C LEU A 624 -2.53 -39.67 -22.37
N PRO A 625 -2.85 -38.50 -22.96
CA PRO A 625 -3.39 -37.36 -22.21
C PRO A 625 -4.80 -37.66 -21.69
N ASP A 626 -5.09 -37.21 -20.47
CA ASP A 626 -6.41 -37.33 -19.84
C ASP A 626 -7.47 -36.49 -20.59
N LYS A 627 -7.03 -35.39 -21.21
CA LYS A 627 -7.85 -34.52 -22.05
C LYS A 627 -7.05 -33.96 -23.23
N VAL A 628 -7.63 -34.05 -24.43
CA VAL A 628 -7.10 -33.39 -25.63
C VAL A 628 -7.81 -32.05 -25.79
N TYR A 629 -7.06 -30.97 -25.65
CA TYR A 629 -7.55 -29.62 -25.88
C TYR A 629 -7.47 -29.25 -27.37
N GLN A 630 -8.44 -28.48 -27.85
CA GLN A 630 -8.47 -28.03 -29.22
C GLN A 630 -7.39 -26.94 -29.44
N ALA A 631 -6.51 -27.17 -30.42
CA ALA A 631 -5.54 -26.16 -30.86
C ALA A 631 -6.23 -25.06 -31.69
N PRO A 632 -5.61 -23.87 -31.84
CA PRO A 632 -6.11 -22.85 -32.76
C PRO A 632 -6.30 -23.42 -34.18
N TYR A 633 -7.45 -23.13 -34.79
CA TYR A 633 -7.83 -23.63 -36.10
C TYR A 633 -8.67 -22.60 -36.85
N TYR A 634 -8.65 -22.63 -38.18
CA TYR A 634 -9.55 -21.80 -39.00
C TYR A 634 -10.92 -22.46 -39.08
N SER A 635 -12.01 -21.73 -38.86
CA SER A 635 -13.37 -22.27 -39.02
C SER A 635 -13.79 -22.40 -40.50
N ASN A 636 -13.19 -21.59 -41.37
CA ASN A 636 -13.48 -21.52 -42.79
C ASN A 636 -12.25 -21.95 -43.61
N ASP A 637 -12.45 -22.84 -44.56
CA ASP A 637 -11.37 -23.42 -45.39
C ASP A 637 -10.65 -22.35 -46.22
N PHE A 638 -11.38 -21.31 -46.65
CA PHE A 638 -10.83 -20.23 -47.47
C PHE A 638 -9.83 -19.33 -46.73
N ASP A 639 -9.84 -19.34 -45.39
CA ASP A 639 -8.94 -18.51 -44.59
C ASP A 639 -7.61 -19.23 -44.26
N ILE A 640 -7.50 -20.52 -44.61
CA ILE A 640 -6.29 -21.33 -44.38
C ILE A 640 -5.19 -20.85 -45.33
N PRO A 641 -4.02 -20.43 -44.83
CA PRO A 641 -2.90 -20.05 -45.68
C PRO A 641 -2.40 -21.22 -46.54
N GLU A 642 -2.08 -20.96 -47.81
CA GLU A 642 -1.58 -21.98 -48.75
C GLU A 642 -0.26 -22.62 -48.30
N HIS A 643 0.55 -21.88 -47.52
CA HIS A 643 1.85 -22.32 -47.02
C HIS A 643 1.93 -22.20 -45.50
N SER A 644 2.75 -23.07 -44.89
CA SER A 644 3.03 -22.97 -43.46
C SER A 644 3.75 -21.65 -43.17
N ARG A 645 3.36 -20.96 -42.11
CA ARG A 645 3.97 -19.68 -41.75
C ARG A 645 5.08 -19.93 -40.75
N GLU A 646 6.21 -19.30 -40.97
CA GLU A 646 7.30 -19.28 -40.02
C GLU A 646 7.24 -18.01 -39.19
N TYR A 647 7.38 -18.15 -37.88
CA TYR A 647 7.50 -17.03 -36.95
C TYR A 647 8.62 -17.36 -35.96
N ALA A 648 9.66 -16.51 -35.93
CA ALA A 648 10.84 -16.67 -35.08
C ALA A 648 11.49 -18.08 -35.17
N GLY A 649 11.59 -18.67 -36.38
CA GLY A 649 12.19 -19.99 -36.58
C GLY A 649 11.26 -21.18 -36.30
N LEU A 650 10.02 -20.94 -35.85
CA LEU A 650 9.02 -21.97 -35.64
C LEU A 650 8.01 -22.00 -36.80
N THR A 651 7.82 -23.18 -37.39
CA THR A 651 6.87 -23.38 -38.48
C THR A 651 5.50 -23.77 -37.94
N TYR A 652 4.50 -22.92 -38.16
CA TYR A 652 3.11 -23.17 -37.80
C TYR A 652 2.30 -23.55 -39.02
N ARG A 653 1.62 -24.70 -38.94
CA ARG A 653 0.60 -25.12 -39.89
C ARG A 653 -0.72 -25.36 -39.16
N LEU A 654 -1.51 -24.29 -39.05
CA LEU A 654 -2.85 -24.39 -38.47
C LEU A 654 -3.78 -25.06 -39.50
N LYS A 655 -4.19 -26.30 -39.20
CA LYS A 655 -5.28 -26.95 -39.94
C LYS A 655 -6.59 -26.24 -39.61
N GLY A 656 -7.58 -26.34 -40.47
CA GLY A 656 -8.88 -25.69 -40.28
C GLY A 656 -9.93 -26.26 -41.20
N GLY A 657 -11.17 -25.86 -40.95
CA GLY A 657 -12.37 -26.26 -41.65
C GLY A 657 -13.40 -26.95 -40.79
N GLN A 658 -14.68 -26.70 -41.09
CA GLN A 658 -15.78 -27.52 -40.58
C GLN A 658 -16.18 -28.64 -41.57
N GLY A 659 -15.53 -28.69 -42.73
CA GLY A 659 -15.80 -29.67 -43.77
C GLY A 659 -15.15 -31.03 -43.49
N ILE A 660 -15.80 -32.10 -43.96
CA ILE A 660 -15.28 -33.48 -43.91
C ILE A 660 -13.90 -33.61 -44.56
N ALA A 661 -13.58 -32.77 -45.54
CA ALA A 661 -12.30 -32.74 -46.26
C ALA A 661 -11.07 -32.44 -45.36
N THR A 662 -11.30 -32.04 -44.10
CA THR A 662 -10.26 -31.58 -43.17
C THR A 662 -10.00 -32.57 -42.04
N LEU A 663 -10.83 -33.62 -41.94
CA LEU A 663 -10.62 -34.75 -41.04
C LEU A 663 -9.51 -35.66 -41.60
N GLU A 664 -8.72 -36.25 -40.73
CA GLU A 664 -7.73 -37.24 -41.15
C GLU A 664 -8.43 -38.51 -41.61
N ASP A 665 -7.99 -39.06 -42.75
CA ASP A 665 -8.50 -40.33 -43.25
C ASP A 665 -8.25 -41.43 -42.21
N TRP A 666 -9.26 -42.29 -42.00
CA TRP A 666 -9.16 -43.38 -41.04
C TRP A 666 -8.07 -44.37 -41.48
N SER A 667 -6.93 -44.39 -40.79
CA SER A 667 -5.87 -45.35 -41.05
C SER A 667 -6.21 -46.70 -40.42
N SER A 668 -6.73 -47.66 -41.20
CA SER A 668 -6.73 -49.05 -40.74
C SER A 668 -5.30 -49.59 -40.79
N THR A 669 -4.85 -50.25 -39.73
CA THR A 669 -3.50 -50.82 -39.56
C THR A 669 -3.12 -51.94 -40.55
N GLU A 670 -3.84 -52.11 -41.65
CA GLU A 670 -3.45 -52.99 -42.75
C GLU A 670 -2.68 -52.18 -43.79
N PRO A 671 -1.55 -52.70 -44.32
CA PRO A 671 -0.80 -52.02 -45.37
C PRO A 671 -1.75 -51.73 -46.53
N HIS A 672 -1.77 -50.48 -46.98
CA HIS A 672 -2.60 -50.01 -48.09
C HIS A 672 -2.67 -51.06 -49.20
N ASN A 673 -3.79 -51.79 -49.27
CA ASN A 673 -4.15 -52.47 -50.50
C ASN A 673 -4.39 -51.35 -51.51
N GLU A 674 -3.49 -51.22 -52.48
CA GLU A 674 -3.57 -50.34 -53.67
C GLU A 674 -4.82 -50.60 -54.55
N LEU A 675 -5.84 -51.26 -54.03
CA LEU A 675 -7.10 -51.57 -54.71
C LEU A 675 -8.15 -50.47 -54.60
N VAL A 676 -7.95 -49.43 -53.78
CA VAL A 676 -8.92 -48.33 -53.66
C VAL A 676 -8.62 -47.15 -54.60
N SER A 677 -7.43 -47.06 -55.21
CA SER A 677 -7.11 -45.98 -56.16
C SER A 677 -7.79 -46.11 -57.52
N ASN A 678 -8.39 -47.26 -57.84
CA ASN A 678 -9.15 -47.48 -59.07
C ASN A 678 -10.69 -47.42 -58.88
N ALA A 679 -11.16 -47.08 -57.68
CA ALA A 679 -12.57 -46.82 -57.42
C ALA A 679 -12.94 -45.33 -57.50
N ALA A 680 -12.21 -44.55 -58.30
CA ALA A 680 -12.80 -43.38 -58.98
C ALA A 680 -13.78 -43.85 -60.08
N SER A 681 -14.64 -44.82 -59.78
CA SER A 681 -15.91 -45.00 -60.45
C SER A 681 -16.74 -43.77 -60.08
N GLY A 682 -16.67 -42.74 -60.94
CA GLY A 682 -17.60 -41.62 -60.88
C GLY A 682 -19.00 -42.15 -60.66
N LEU A 683 -19.76 -41.49 -59.76
CA LEU A 683 -21.13 -41.84 -59.40
C LEU A 683 -21.86 -42.37 -60.64
N VAL A 684 -22.04 -43.69 -60.73
CA VAL A 684 -22.80 -44.28 -61.82
C VAL A 684 -24.22 -43.80 -61.58
N ALA A 685 -24.71 -42.92 -62.43
CA ALA A 685 -26.07 -42.40 -62.43
C ALA A 685 -27.07 -43.51 -62.82
N ALA A 686 -27.06 -44.62 -62.10
CA ALA A 686 -28.10 -45.62 -62.15
C ALA A 686 -29.28 -45.08 -61.34
N GLY A 687 -30.21 -44.44 -62.06
CA GLY A 687 -31.34 -43.72 -61.49
C GLY A 687 -32.17 -44.55 -60.54
N VAL A 688 -32.08 -44.23 -59.25
CA VAL A 688 -33.15 -43.61 -58.45
C VAL A 688 -32.44 -42.72 -57.44
N GLY A 689 -32.35 -41.42 -57.76
CA GLY A 689 -31.70 -40.43 -56.91
C GLY A 689 -32.69 -39.83 -55.91
N GLY A 690 -32.54 -40.17 -54.65
CA GLY A 690 -33.03 -39.34 -53.55
C GLY A 690 -31.82 -38.74 -52.86
N TRP A 691 -31.77 -37.41 -52.76
CA TRP A 691 -30.83 -36.70 -51.90
C TRP A 691 -31.59 -36.29 -50.64
N GLU A 692 -31.03 -36.57 -49.47
CA GLU A 692 -31.47 -35.98 -48.21
C GLU A 692 -30.39 -35.03 -47.69
N TYR A 693 -30.81 -33.96 -47.03
CA TYR A 693 -29.87 -33.05 -46.39
C TYR A 693 -29.25 -33.75 -45.18
N ALA A 694 -27.92 -33.88 -45.18
CA ALA A 694 -27.17 -34.40 -44.02
C ALA A 694 -27.23 -33.44 -42.81
N SER A 695 -27.49 -32.16 -43.05
CA SER A 695 -27.70 -31.15 -42.01
C SER A 695 -29.09 -31.28 -41.38
N HIS A 696 -29.15 -31.20 -40.05
CA HIS A 696 -30.42 -31.22 -39.33
C HIS A 696 -30.94 -29.78 -39.15
N PRO A 697 -32.24 -29.50 -39.37
CA PRO A 697 -32.81 -28.21 -39.02
C PRO A 697 -32.79 -28.01 -37.50
N PRO A 698 -32.78 -26.75 -37.00
CA PRO A 698 -32.88 -26.47 -35.57
C PRO A 698 -34.11 -27.15 -34.96
N SER A 699 -33.94 -27.70 -33.76
CA SER A 699 -35.03 -28.34 -33.04
C SER A 699 -36.08 -27.31 -32.62
N THR A 700 -37.35 -27.73 -32.52
CA THR A 700 -38.43 -26.88 -31.99
C THR A 700 -38.15 -26.40 -30.56
N LYS A 701 -37.35 -27.13 -29.79
CA LYS A 701 -36.89 -26.73 -28.44
C LYS A 701 -35.91 -25.57 -28.49
N GLU A 702 -34.92 -25.63 -29.38
CA GLU A 702 -33.94 -24.55 -29.59
C GLU A 702 -34.62 -23.28 -30.08
N ILE A 703 -35.56 -23.38 -31.02
CA ILE A 703 -36.34 -22.23 -31.50
C ILE A 703 -37.21 -21.62 -30.38
N ARG A 704 -37.83 -22.43 -29.53
CA ARG A 704 -38.59 -21.92 -28.37
C ARG A 704 -37.69 -21.27 -27.32
N GLN A 705 -36.47 -21.77 -27.13
CA GLN A 705 -35.50 -21.15 -26.23
C GLN A 705 -34.96 -19.85 -26.81
N SER A 706 -34.66 -19.79 -28.10
CA SER A 706 -34.20 -18.56 -28.76
C SER A 706 -35.27 -17.47 -28.71
N ILE A 707 -36.53 -17.80 -28.97
CA ILE A 707 -37.66 -16.86 -28.85
C ILE A 707 -37.82 -16.33 -27.41
N LYS A 708 -37.49 -17.13 -26.39
CA LYS A 708 -37.49 -16.68 -24.98
C LYS A 708 -36.29 -15.81 -24.63
N LEU A 709 -35.16 -15.98 -25.34
CA LEU A 709 -33.91 -15.24 -25.13
C LEU A 709 -33.82 -13.95 -25.97
N VAL A 710 -34.63 -13.81 -27.02
CA VAL A 710 -34.81 -12.52 -27.70
C VAL A 710 -35.35 -11.54 -26.66
N PRO A 711 -34.59 -10.48 -26.27
CA PRO A 711 -35.13 -9.45 -25.42
C PRO A 711 -36.37 -8.92 -26.10
N LYS A 712 -37.48 -8.73 -25.38
CA LYS A 712 -38.66 -8.03 -25.89
C LYS A 712 -38.25 -6.60 -26.28
N PHE A 713 -37.67 -6.42 -27.46
CA PHE A 713 -37.58 -5.12 -28.14
C PHE A 713 -38.98 -4.81 -28.66
N ILE A 714 -39.89 -4.53 -27.73
CA ILE A 714 -41.21 -3.98 -28.02
C ILE A 714 -41.19 -2.55 -27.50
N GLY A 715 -41.04 -1.61 -28.44
CA GLY A 715 -41.48 -0.22 -28.30
C GLY A 715 -40.65 0.69 -27.40
N ILE A 716 -39.48 1.13 -27.85
CA ILE A 716 -38.99 2.46 -27.46
C ILE A 716 -39.34 3.39 -28.61
N ALA A 717 -40.35 4.23 -28.37
CA ALA A 717 -40.66 5.36 -29.23
C ALA A 717 -39.39 6.17 -29.48
N ALA A 718 -39.14 6.51 -30.74
CA ALA A 718 -38.07 7.40 -31.17
C ALA A 718 -38.29 8.81 -30.58
N ASN A 719 -37.92 9.01 -29.33
CA ASN A 719 -37.65 10.33 -28.79
C ASN A 719 -36.19 10.62 -29.05
N SER A 720 -35.96 11.62 -29.89
CA SER A 720 -34.69 12.23 -30.27
C SER A 720 -33.62 12.12 -29.18
N ARG A 721 -32.61 11.28 -29.39
CA ARG A 721 -31.41 11.19 -28.55
C ARG A 721 -30.21 11.74 -29.31
N SER A 722 -29.38 12.45 -28.55
CA SER A 722 -28.14 13.15 -28.92
C SER A 722 -27.24 12.41 -29.92
N GLN A 723 -26.58 13.15 -30.81
CA GLN A 723 -25.69 12.67 -31.90
C GLN A 723 -24.34 12.09 -31.44
N ILE A 724 -24.12 11.85 -30.14
CA ILE A 724 -22.86 11.32 -29.62
C ILE A 724 -23.07 9.86 -29.22
N GLU A 725 -22.67 8.96 -30.11
CA GLU A 725 -22.74 7.49 -29.95
C GLU A 725 -21.53 6.99 -29.11
N GLY A 726 -21.35 7.54 -27.91
CA GLY A 726 -20.33 7.13 -26.94
C GLY A 726 -20.92 6.36 -25.75
N PRO A 727 -20.09 5.82 -24.83
CA PRO A 727 -20.58 5.15 -23.63
C PRO A 727 -21.43 6.12 -22.80
N THR A 728 -22.73 5.82 -22.73
CA THR A 728 -23.72 6.56 -21.95
C THR A 728 -24.13 5.74 -20.73
N GLN A 729 -24.75 6.38 -19.74
CA GLN A 729 -25.37 5.67 -18.61
C GLN A 729 -26.39 4.58 -19.06
N ALA A 730 -26.90 4.66 -20.30
CA ALA A 730 -27.82 3.70 -20.89
C ALA A 730 -27.14 2.67 -21.81
N ASN A 731 -25.90 2.92 -22.25
CA ASN A 731 -25.17 2.04 -23.16
C ASN A 731 -23.69 1.97 -22.72
N ILE A 732 -23.39 0.95 -21.93
CA ILE A 732 -22.12 0.79 -21.22
C ILE A 732 -21.06 0.09 -22.11
N PHE A 733 -21.39 -0.35 -23.34
CA PHE A 733 -20.46 -1.02 -24.27
C PHE A 733 -19.52 -2.05 -23.61
N GLY A 734 -20.03 -2.86 -22.68
CA GLY A 734 -19.25 -3.91 -22.03
C GLY A 734 -18.25 -3.45 -20.95
N PHE A 735 -18.16 -2.15 -20.63
CA PHE A 735 -17.39 -1.68 -19.47
C PHE A 735 -17.94 -2.30 -18.19
N LYS A 736 -17.09 -3.03 -17.45
CA LYS A 736 -17.44 -3.67 -16.16
C LYS A 736 -17.50 -2.68 -14.98
N ASN A 737 -17.84 -1.42 -15.20
CA ASN A 737 -18.08 -0.50 -14.08
C ASN A 737 -19.53 -0.63 -13.64
N SER A 738 -19.79 -1.70 -12.87
CA SER A 738 -21.08 -1.89 -12.21
C SER A 738 -21.38 -0.64 -11.38
N PRO A 739 -22.47 0.10 -11.63
CA PRO A 739 -22.87 1.16 -10.73
C PRO A 739 -23.25 0.50 -9.40
N LEU A 740 -22.37 0.62 -8.40
CA LEU A 740 -22.69 0.25 -7.04
C LEU A 740 -23.89 1.10 -6.61
N VAL A 741 -25.03 0.44 -6.42
CA VAL A 741 -26.28 1.03 -5.96
C VAL A 741 -26.00 1.92 -4.75
N THR A 742 -26.40 3.18 -4.85
CA THR A 742 -26.31 4.21 -3.81
C THR A 742 -27.16 3.79 -2.60
N THR A 743 -26.62 2.95 -1.72
CA THR A 743 -27.28 2.65 -0.45
C THR A 743 -26.89 3.74 0.55
N SER A 744 -27.79 4.71 0.74
CA SER A 744 -27.87 5.59 1.90
C SER A 744 -28.23 4.74 3.13
N LEU A 745 -27.24 4.29 3.89
CA LEU A 745 -27.43 3.66 5.19
C LEU A 745 -26.37 4.15 6.16
N LEU A 746 -26.85 4.50 7.35
CA LEU A 746 -26.21 5.05 8.55
C LEU A 746 -24.69 4.77 8.62
N ARG A 747 -23.92 5.85 8.44
CA ARG A 747 -22.46 5.87 8.46
C ARG A 747 -22.01 6.27 9.86
N LYS A 748 -21.04 5.56 10.43
CA LYS A 748 -20.42 5.96 11.71
C LYS A 748 -19.22 6.86 11.42
N SER A 749 -19.21 8.00 12.11
CA SER A 749 -18.40 9.20 11.90
C SER A 749 -16.89 9.01 12.07
N SER A 750 -16.08 9.64 11.21
CA SER A 750 -14.64 9.87 11.46
C SER A 750 -14.38 11.22 12.15
N ASP A 751 -15.42 11.89 12.64
CA ASP A 751 -15.48 13.14 13.41
C ASP A 751 -14.75 14.36 12.81
N LEU A 752 -14.04 14.24 11.70
CA LEU A 752 -13.37 15.34 11.00
C LEU A 752 -14.37 16.11 10.14
N SER A 753 -14.42 17.43 10.30
CA SER A 753 -15.26 18.33 9.51
C SER A 753 -14.55 18.83 8.26
N ILE A 754 -15.28 18.94 7.14
CA ILE A 754 -14.75 19.24 5.81
C ILE A 754 -15.55 20.38 5.19
N MET A 755 -14.85 21.39 4.67
CA MET A 755 -15.43 22.49 3.92
C MET A 755 -14.82 22.55 2.51
N SER A 756 -15.67 22.41 1.49
CA SER A 756 -15.31 22.62 0.08
C SER A 756 -15.74 24.01 -0.37
N VAL A 757 -14.86 24.73 -1.05
CA VAL A 757 -15.15 26.05 -1.63
C VAL A 757 -14.83 26.08 -3.12
N GLU A 758 -15.72 26.68 -3.89
CA GLU A 758 -15.54 27.03 -5.31
C GLU A 758 -15.87 28.52 -5.49
N VAL A 759 -15.17 29.20 -6.39
CA VAL A 759 -15.38 30.64 -6.63
C VAL A 759 -15.77 30.89 -8.08
N PHE A 760 -16.63 31.88 -8.29
CA PHE A 760 -16.95 32.38 -9.63
C PHE A 760 -16.40 33.79 -9.81
N VAL A 761 -15.72 33.97 -10.94
CA VAL A 761 -15.08 35.21 -11.36
C VAL A 761 -15.50 35.47 -12.81
N PRO A 762 -16.12 36.62 -13.10
CA PRO A 762 -16.46 36.99 -14.47
C PRO A 762 -15.20 37.38 -15.24
N THR A 763 -15.07 36.89 -16.46
CA THR A 763 -13.90 37.09 -17.31
C THR A 763 -14.22 37.94 -18.54
N VAL A 764 -13.21 38.56 -19.13
CA VAL A 764 -13.34 39.19 -20.45
C VAL A 764 -13.09 38.13 -21.52
N ASP A 765 -14.06 37.94 -22.42
CA ASP A 765 -14.06 36.88 -23.41
C ASP A 765 -13.88 35.50 -22.76
N ASP A 766 -13.08 34.62 -23.37
CA ASP A 766 -12.82 33.25 -22.89
C ASP A 766 -11.46 33.12 -22.19
N LYS A 767 -10.96 34.22 -21.61
CA LYS A 767 -9.73 34.21 -20.82
C LYS A 767 -9.94 33.46 -19.51
N ILE A 768 -8.87 32.84 -19.00
CA ILE A 768 -8.85 32.23 -17.67
C ILE A 768 -8.83 33.36 -16.62
N PRO A 769 -9.59 33.26 -15.51
CA PRO A 769 -9.59 34.25 -14.44
C PRO A 769 -8.18 34.58 -13.92
N ASN A 770 -7.86 35.87 -13.81
CA ASN A 770 -6.60 36.35 -13.24
C ASN A 770 -6.86 37.12 -11.94
N ALA A 771 -6.32 36.63 -10.83
CA ALA A 771 -6.50 37.24 -9.51
C ALA A 771 -5.96 38.68 -9.40
N ASP A 772 -5.04 39.12 -10.24
CA ASP A 772 -4.55 40.50 -10.19
C ASP A 772 -5.60 41.52 -10.65
N HIS A 773 -6.52 41.11 -11.52
CA HIS A 773 -7.45 42.01 -12.21
C HIS A 773 -8.91 41.65 -11.99
N ASP A 774 -9.24 40.35 -11.98
CA ASP A 774 -10.60 39.85 -12.02
C ASP A 774 -11.12 39.56 -10.60
N LYS A 775 -12.14 40.31 -10.20
CA LYS A 775 -12.73 40.27 -8.85
C LYS A 775 -13.63 39.06 -8.65
N VAL A 776 -13.63 38.51 -7.43
CA VAL A 776 -14.59 37.47 -7.03
C VAL A 776 -15.97 38.10 -6.88
N VAL A 777 -16.97 37.49 -7.53
CA VAL A 777 -18.36 37.96 -7.45
C VAL A 777 -19.29 36.98 -6.77
N ALA A 778 -18.92 35.70 -6.68
CA ALA A 778 -19.67 34.70 -5.93
C ALA A 778 -18.76 33.62 -5.34
N ILE A 779 -19.08 33.18 -4.13
CA ILE A 779 -18.46 32.05 -3.44
C ILE A 779 -19.53 31.00 -3.13
N PHE A 780 -19.20 29.75 -3.41
CA PHE A 780 -20.04 28.59 -3.20
C PHE A 780 -19.33 27.68 -2.22
N TYR A 781 -20.02 27.29 -1.15
CA TYR A 781 -19.45 26.38 -0.16
C TYR A 781 -20.39 25.22 0.14
N SER A 782 -19.75 24.10 0.46
CA SER A 782 -20.40 22.91 1.02
C SER A 782 -19.62 22.48 2.25
N TYR A 783 -20.32 22.27 3.35
CA TYR A 783 -19.77 21.85 4.63
C TYR A 783 -20.42 20.55 5.10
N HIS A 784 -19.61 19.66 5.64
CA HIS A 784 -20.04 18.33 6.07
C HIS A 784 -19.13 17.81 7.18
N ILE A 785 -19.70 17.03 8.11
CA ILE A 785 -18.91 16.28 9.09
C ILE A 785 -18.77 14.86 8.55
N SER A 786 -17.55 14.39 8.33
CA SER A 786 -17.26 13.09 7.72
C SER A 786 -18.01 11.96 8.42
N GLY A 787 -18.84 11.24 7.65
CA GLY A 787 -19.76 10.20 8.13
C GLY A 787 -21.13 10.66 8.64
N SER A 788 -21.44 11.96 8.69
CA SER A 788 -22.80 12.48 8.85
C SER A 788 -23.58 12.43 7.52
N GLU A 789 -24.91 12.56 7.54
CA GLU A 789 -25.72 12.77 6.31
C GLU A 789 -26.05 14.24 6.07
N SER A 790 -25.88 15.11 7.08
CA SER A 790 -26.21 16.53 6.98
C SER A 790 -25.11 17.29 6.24
N ILE A 791 -25.41 17.74 5.03
CA ILE A 791 -24.55 18.65 4.25
C ILE A 791 -25.18 20.03 4.27
N GLN A 792 -24.40 21.02 4.70
CA GLN A 792 -24.79 22.43 4.67
C GLN A 792 -24.21 23.06 3.40
N ASN A 793 -25.06 23.63 2.57
CA ASN A 793 -24.65 24.33 1.35
C ASN A 793 -25.02 25.81 1.47
N GLY A 794 -24.16 26.68 0.99
CA GLY A 794 -24.45 28.11 0.92
C GLY A 794 -23.78 28.79 -0.25
N VAL A 795 -24.36 29.93 -0.61
CA VAL A 795 -23.94 30.75 -1.74
C VAL A 795 -23.89 32.20 -1.27
N MET A 796 -22.74 32.84 -1.43
CA MET A 796 -22.54 34.26 -1.17
C MET A 796 -22.29 34.97 -2.49
N VAL A 797 -23.01 36.03 -2.79
CA VAL A 797 -22.94 36.72 -4.10
C VAL A 797 -22.93 38.23 -3.92
N LEU A 798 -22.18 38.92 -4.77
CA LEU A 798 -22.23 40.38 -4.84
C LEU A 798 -23.55 40.90 -5.38
N GLN A 799 -23.94 42.07 -4.91
CA GLN A 799 -25.14 42.75 -5.36
C GLN A 799 -25.11 42.95 -6.88
N ASN A 800 -26.10 42.36 -7.56
CA ASN A 800 -26.24 42.42 -9.00
C ASN A 800 -27.74 42.54 -9.36
N PRO A 801 -28.15 43.46 -10.27
CA PRO A 801 -29.54 43.56 -10.73
C PRO A 801 -30.13 42.24 -11.25
N GLN A 802 -29.29 41.32 -11.74
CA GLN A 802 -29.70 40.01 -12.23
C GLN A 802 -29.97 39.00 -11.10
N ILE A 803 -29.43 39.24 -9.90
CA ILE A 803 -29.46 38.34 -8.74
C ILE A 803 -30.33 39.01 -7.66
N ASN A 804 -31.65 38.80 -7.78
CA ASN A 804 -32.65 39.34 -6.86
C ASN A 804 -33.58 38.21 -6.38
N PRO A 805 -33.94 38.16 -5.07
CA PRO A 805 -34.86 37.16 -4.53
C PRO A 805 -36.18 37.01 -5.31
N ALA A 806 -36.67 38.08 -5.93
CA ALA A 806 -37.87 38.06 -6.76
C ALA A 806 -37.70 37.22 -8.05
N ARG A 807 -36.47 37.15 -8.59
CA ARG A 807 -36.10 36.45 -9.83
C ARG A 807 -35.66 35.00 -9.59
N LEU A 808 -34.91 34.75 -8.52
CA LEU A 808 -34.32 33.45 -8.20
C LEU A 808 -35.00 32.79 -6.99
N ARG A 809 -36.31 32.54 -7.09
CA ARG A 809 -37.16 32.11 -5.95
C ARG A 809 -36.77 30.78 -5.30
N HIS A 810 -36.06 29.91 -6.01
CA HIS A 810 -35.70 28.55 -5.58
C HIS A 810 -34.24 28.40 -5.16
N VAL A 811 -33.46 29.48 -5.23
CA VAL A 811 -32.03 29.48 -4.89
C VAL A 811 -31.85 30.26 -3.61
N LYS A 812 -31.25 29.64 -2.58
CA LYS A 812 -30.88 30.33 -1.35
C LYS A 812 -29.47 30.91 -1.51
N TYR A 813 -29.33 32.21 -1.33
CA TYR A 813 -28.05 32.91 -1.38
C TYR A 813 -28.09 34.14 -0.48
N GLU A 814 -26.92 34.55 -0.01
CA GLU A 814 -26.68 35.78 0.74
C GLU A 814 -26.10 36.83 -0.21
N VAL A 815 -26.65 38.05 -0.18
CA VAL A 815 -26.22 39.16 -1.04
C VAL A 815 -25.36 40.12 -0.23
N LEU A 816 -24.19 40.46 -0.77
CA LEU A 816 -23.21 41.35 -0.15
C LEU A 816 -22.86 42.51 -1.08
N ASP A 817 -22.44 43.65 -0.54
CA ASP A 817 -22.27 44.88 -1.33
C ASP A 817 -20.91 44.96 -2.04
N THR A 818 -19.83 44.50 -1.39
CA THR A 818 -18.47 44.58 -1.93
C THR A 818 -17.71 43.25 -1.87
N GLU A 819 -16.69 43.09 -2.73
CA GLU A 819 -15.79 41.91 -2.70
C GLU A 819 -15.15 41.73 -1.32
N LEU A 820 -14.83 42.84 -0.64
CA LEU A 820 -14.27 42.81 0.71
C LEU A 820 -15.26 42.26 1.73
N ASP A 821 -16.54 42.64 1.65
CA ASP A 821 -17.59 42.06 2.51
C ASP A 821 -17.75 40.56 2.27
N LEU A 822 -17.59 40.13 1.02
CA LEU A 822 -17.63 38.73 0.61
C LEU A 822 -16.47 37.93 1.23
N LEU A 823 -15.25 38.46 1.19
CA LEU A 823 -14.09 37.86 1.84
C LEU A 823 -14.25 37.81 3.38
N ASN A 824 -14.68 38.90 4.00
CA ASN A 824 -14.89 38.97 5.45
C ASN A 824 -15.98 37.98 5.90
N LYS A 825 -17.09 37.88 5.16
CA LYS A 825 -18.16 36.94 5.49
C LYS A 825 -17.70 35.48 5.39
N LEU A 826 -16.85 35.14 4.43
CA LEU A 826 -16.26 33.81 4.36
C LEU A 826 -15.31 33.55 5.53
N ILE A 827 -14.51 34.55 5.95
CA ILE A 827 -13.65 34.43 7.14
C ILE A 827 -14.50 34.13 8.38
N ASP A 828 -15.56 34.91 8.60
CA ASP A 828 -16.48 34.72 9.73
C ASP A 828 -17.10 33.32 9.70
N LEU A 829 -17.54 32.86 8.52
CA LEU A 829 -18.12 31.53 8.36
C LEU A 829 -17.13 30.40 8.69
N VAL A 830 -15.86 30.52 8.26
CA VAL A 830 -14.83 29.51 8.57
C VAL A 830 -14.53 29.48 10.06
N ILE A 831 -14.55 30.63 10.74
CA ILE A 831 -14.36 30.71 12.19
C ILE A 831 -15.56 30.11 12.93
N GLU A 832 -16.79 30.39 12.48
CA GLU A 832 -18.03 29.89 13.08
C GLU A 832 -18.19 28.38 12.93
N LEU A 833 -17.96 27.83 11.72
CA LEU A 833 -18.11 26.40 11.45
C LEU A 833 -16.92 25.56 11.94
N ASP A 834 -15.76 26.19 12.10
CA ASP A 834 -14.49 25.57 12.50
C ASP A 834 -14.13 24.25 11.78
N PRO A 835 -14.05 24.22 10.43
CA PRO A 835 -13.73 23.00 9.68
C PRO A 835 -12.30 22.49 9.94
N ASP A 836 -12.13 21.19 10.18
CA ASP A 836 -10.80 20.56 10.28
C ASP A 836 -10.06 20.52 8.94
N ILE A 837 -10.81 20.35 7.85
CA ILE A 837 -10.29 20.17 6.49
C ILE A 837 -10.89 21.24 5.57
N LEU A 838 -10.03 21.98 4.87
CA LEU A 838 -10.39 22.86 3.76
C LEU A 838 -10.02 22.21 2.43
N THR A 839 -10.95 22.17 1.49
CA THR A 839 -10.77 21.54 0.17
C THR A 839 -11.39 22.36 -0.96
N GLY A 840 -11.06 22.00 -2.20
CA GLY A 840 -11.61 22.51 -3.46
C GLY A 840 -11.08 21.65 -4.61
N TRP A 841 -11.68 21.75 -5.81
CA TRP A 841 -11.22 20.94 -6.94
C TRP A 841 -9.77 21.28 -7.32
N GLU A 842 -9.52 22.53 -7.68
CA GLU A 842 -8.18 23.14 -7.87
C GLU A 842 -7.99 24.26 -6.86
N LEU A 843 -7.20 23.95 -5.83
CA LEU A 843 -7.06 24.82 -4.66
C LEU A 843 -6.24 26.09 -4.93
N GLN A 844 -5.22 25.99 -5.79
CA GLN A 844 -4.20 27.04 -5.94
C GLN A 844 -4.71 28.22 -6.78
N LEU A 845 -5.32 27.93 -7.92
CA LEU A 845 -5.66 28.93 -8.94
C LEU A 845 -7.15 29.20 -9.08
N SER A 846 -8.03 28.42 -8.44
CA SER A 846 -9.47 28.50 -8.68
C SER A 846 -10.33 28.41 -7.42
N SER A 847 -9.72 28.41 -6.23
CA SER A 847 -10.44 28.35 -4.95
C SER A 847 -9.69 29.15 -3.88
N TRP A 848 -9.25 28.52 -2.79
CA TRP A 848 -8.59 29.16 -1.65
C TRP A 848 -7.36 30.01 -2.00
N GLY A 849 -6.50 29.55 -2.90
CA GLY A 849 -5.33 30.31 -3.34
C GLY A 849 -5.71 31.56 -4.14
N TYR A 850 -6.79 31.50 -4.92
CA TYR A 850 -7.34 32.67 -5.61
C TYR A 850 -7.86 33.71 -4.60
N LEU A 851 -8.56 33.24 -3.54
CA LEU A 851 -9.04 34.10 -2.47
C LEU A 851 -7.91 34.77 -1.69
N GLN A 852 -6.82 34.05 -1.42
CA GLN A 852 -5.61 34.63 -0.82
C GLN A 852 -5.06 35.77 -1.67
N MET A 853 -4.83 35.54 -2.97
CA MET A 853 -4.30 36.57 -3.87
C MET A 853 -5.21 37.80 -3.96
N ARG A 854 -6.54 37.61 -3.96
CA ARG A 854 -7.50 38.73 -3.93
C ARG A 854 -7.48 39.48 -2.60
N ALA A 855 -7.41 38.78 -1.47
CA ALA A 855 -7.32 39.38 -0.15
C ALA A 855 -6.03 40.20 0.03
N ASP A 856 -4.92 39.74 -0.56
CA ASP A 856 -3.64 40.46 -0.54
C ASP A 856 -3.76 41.86 -1.18
N THR A 857 -4.63 42.03 -2.19
CA THR A 857 -4.89 43.36 -2.80
C THR A 857 -5.55 44.35 -1.83
N TYR A 858 -6.20 43.85 -0.79
CA TYR A 858 -6.79 44.63 0.31
C TYR A 858 -5.86 44.74 1.53
N GLY A 859 -4.63 44.20 1.46
CA GLY A 859 -3.71 44.13 2.59
C GLY A 859 -4.12 43.13 3.66
N LEU A 860 -4.94 42.13 3.32
CA LEU A 860 -5.41 41.09 4.22
C LEU A 860 -4.67 39.78 3.95
N THR A 861 -3.96 39.26 4.96
CA THR A 861 -3.41 37.91 4.89
C THR A 861 -4.50 36.87 5.17
N PHE A 862 -5.22 36.44 4.13
CA PHE A 862 -6.40 35.58 4.27
C PHE A 862 -6.16 34.30 5.10
N SER A 863 -5.07 33.59 4.82
CA SER A 863 -4.65 32.37 5.53
C SER A 863 -4.44 32.56 7.04
N GLU A 864 -3.95 33.73 7.47
CA GLU A 864 -3.81 34.07 8.90
C GLU A 864 -5.18 34.33 9.53
N LEU A 865 -6.07 35.00 8.81
CA LEU A 865 -7.40 35.35 9.29
C LEU A 865 -8.32 34.13 9.45
N ILE A 866 -8.09 33.04 8.72
CA ILE A 866 -8.86 31.79 8.87
C ILE A 866 -8.15 30.71 9.69
N SER A 867 -6.95 30.98 10.19
CA SER A 867 -6.18 30.05 11.00
C SER A 867 -6.77 29.87 12.41
N ARG A 868 -6.55 28.69 13.01
CA ARG A 868 -6.94 28.43 14.42
C ARG A 868 -5.96 29.02 15.42
N ALA A 869 -4.72 29.29 15.01
CA ALA A 869 -3.68 29.85 15.86
C ALA A 869 -2.71 30.68 14.99
N PRO A 870 -1.93 31.60 15.58
CA PRO A 870 -0.98 32.42 14.83
C PRO A 870 -0.08 31.55 13.92
N PRO A 871 0.21 31.99 12.68
CA PRO A 871 1.08 31.24 11.79
C PRO A 871 2.51 31.12 12.38
N ARG A 872 3.30 30.19 11.83
CA ARG A 872 4.75 30.18 12.08
C ARG A 872 5.36 31.47 11.56
N GLU A 873 6.41 31.98 12.21
CA GLU A 873 7.14 33.16 11.70
C GLU A 873 7.43 32.98 10.19
N PRO A 874 7.20 34.02 9.37
CA PRO A 874 7.34 33.96 7.92
C PRO A 874 8.82 33.82 7.54
N GLY A 875 9.30 32.58 7.50
CA GLY A 875 10.67 32.23 7.13
C GLY A 875 10.81 30.90 6.40
N ALA A 876 9.70 30.21 6.10
CA ALA A 876 9.76 29.00 5.29
C ALA A 876 9.93 29.39 3.81
N SER A 877 11.05 28.99 3.22
CA SER A 877 11.25 29.05 1.77
C SER A 877 10.10 28.37 1.03
N LEU A 878 9.86 28.79 -0.22
CA LEU A 878 8.83 28.23 -1.07
C LEU A 878 9.07 26.73 -1.26
N ASP A 879 8.26 25.90 -0.61
CA ASP A 879 8.36 24.44 -0.63
C ASP A 879 7.99 23.90 -2.02
N GLN A 880 9.00 23.66 -2.90
CA GLN A 880 8.76 23.07 -4.23
C GLN A 880 8.09 21.71 -4.17
N TRP A 881 8.35 20.95 -3.11
CA TRP A 881 7.72 19.66 -2.94
C TRP A 881 6.21 19.86 -2.75
N SER A 882 5.81 20.83 -1.92
CA SER A 882 4.39 21.22 -1.79
C SER A 882 3.79 21.73 -3.10
N LEU A 883 4.53 22.51 -3.88
CA LEU A 883 4.10 22.99 -5.21
C LEU A 883 3.81 21.84 -6.17
N ARG A 884 4.62 20.78 -6.17
CA ARG A 884 4.47 19.64 -7.09
C ARG A 884 3.48 18.58 -6.60
N LYS A 885 3.42 18.32 -5.28
CA LYS A 885 2.72 17.16 -4.72
C LYS A 885 1.47 17.50 -3.89
N THR A 886 1.36 18.67 -3.24
CA THR A 886 0.23 19.01 -2.33
C THR A 886 -0.41 20.38 -2.62
N SER A 887 -0.38 21.34 -1.69
CA SER A 887 -0.77 22.73 -1.92
C SER A 887 0.24 23.67 -1.25
N THR A 888 0.43 24.87 -1.78
CA THR A 888 1.22 25.91 -1.09
C THR A 888 0.39 26.73 -0.13
N PHE A 889 -0.94 26.73 -0.27
CA PHE A 889 -1.84 27.40 0.66
C PHE A 889 -1.89 26.58 1.95
N LYS A 890 -1.40 27.17 3.05
CA LYS A 890 -1.33 26.52 4.36
C LYS A 890 -2.08 27.36 5.38
N VAL A 891 -2.83 26.70 6.25
CA VAL A 891 -3.62 27.33 7.30
C VAL A 891 -3.29 26.66 8.62
N ALA A 892 -2.77 27.41 9.60
CA ALA A 892 -2.37 26.83 10.87
C ALA A 892 -3.58 26.22 11.62
N GLY A 893 -3.42 24.99 12.10
CA GLY A 893 -4.45 24.20 12.78
C GLY A 893 -5.53 23.57 11.89
N ARG A 894 -5.47 23.72 10.56
CA ARG A 894 -6.39 23.10 9.59
C ARG A 894 -5.63 22.33 8.51
N HIS A 895 -6.20 21.25 8.02
CA HIS A 895 -5.67 20.54 6.85
C HIS A 895 -6.16 21.21 5.56
N VAL A 896 -5.30 21.28 4.56
CA VAL A 896 -5.63 21.84 3.23
C VAL A 896 -5.41 20.77 2.17
N LEU A 897 -6.48 20.37 1.48
CA LEU A 897 -6.48 19.26 0.53
C LEU A 897 -6.81 19.74 -0.89
N ASN A 898 -5.90 19.50 -1.84
CA ASN A 898 -6.14 19.78 -3.25
C ASN A 898 -6.73 18.53 -3.94
N LEU A 899 -8.02 18.57 -4.28
CA LEU A 899 -8.77 17.36 -4.56
C LEU A 899 -8.34 16.65 -5.84
N TRP A 900 -8.05 17.38 -6.93
CA TRP A 900 -7.62 16.73 -8.17
C TRP A 900 -6.30 15.95 -8.00
N ARG A 901 -5.39 16.45 -7.15
CA ARG A 901 -4.11 15.78 -6.84
C ARG A 901 -4.32 14.50 -6.04
N ILE A 902 -5.23 14.55 -5.07
CA ILE A 902 -5.66 13.37 -4.32
C ILE A 902 -6.30 12.35 -5.27
N MET A 903 -7.21 12.78 -6.15
CA MET A 903 -7.84 11.88 -7.11
C MET A 903 -6.83 11.23 -8.05
N ARG A 904 -5.74 11.94 -8.40
CA ARG A 904 -4.61 11.40 -9.16
C ARG A 904 -3.83 10.32 -8.43
N SER A 905 -3.64 10.44 -7.12
CA SER A 905 -3.01 9.36 -6.33
C SER A 905 -3.96 8.21 -6.02
N GLU A 906 -5.27 8.44 -6.07
CA GLU A 906 -6.28 7.44 -5.69
C GLU A 906 -6.80 6.60 -6.86
N ASN A 907 -6.80 7.14 -8.08
CA ASN A 907 -7.32 6.45 -9.27
C ASN A 907 -6.41 6.73 -10.47
N ASN A 908 -6.08 5.68 -11.23
CA ASN A 908 -5.33 5.78 -12.48
C ASN A 908 -6.29 6.06 -13.64
N LEU A 909 -6.33 7.32 -14.09
CA LEU A 909 -7.25 7.81 -15.12
C LEU A 909 -6.47 8.50 -16.24
N THR A 910 -7.01 8.47 -17.45
CA THR A 910 -6.40 9.15 -18.61
C THR A 910 -6.46 10.67 -18.52
N SER A 911 -7.45 11.22 -17.80
CA SER A 911 -7.65 12.65 -17.61
C SER A 911 -8.19 12.96 -16.22
N TYR A 912 -7.61 13.98 -15.58
CA TYR A 912 -7.98 14.44 -14.23
C TYR A 912 -8.72 15.78 -14.26
N THR A 913 -9.58 15.99 -15.26
CA THR A 913 -10.56 17.07 -15.21
C THR A 913 -11.68 16.71 -14.24
N PHE A 914 -12.31 17.72 -13.63
CA PHE A 914 -13.44 17.53 -12.72
C PHE A 914 -14.53 16.66 -13.35
N GLU A 915 -14.86 16.91 -14.61
CA GLU A 915 -15.95 16.23 -15.29
C GLU A 915 -15.64 14.75 -15.57
N ASN A 916 -14.38 14.43 -15.89
CA ASN A 916 -13.97 13.04 -16.13
C ASN A 916 -13.96 12.25 -14.83
N VAL A 917 -13.36 12.80 -13.77
CA VAL A 917 -13.29 12.13 -12.46
C VAL A 917 -14.69 11.98 -11.85
N ALA A 918 -15.55 12.99 -11.94
CA ALA A 918 -16.94 12.87 -11.50
C ALA A 918 -17.70 11.76 -12.25
N PHE A 919 -17.40 11.54 -13.53
CA PHE A 919 -18.00 10.45 -14.28
C PHE A 919 -17.44 9.08 -13.88
N GLU A 920 -16.12 8.92 -13.83
CA GLU A 920 -15.50 7.62 -13.53
C GLU A 920 -15.76 7.17 -12.09
N VAL A 921 -15.73 8.10 -11.13
CA VAL A 921 -15.89 7.78 -9.70
C VAL A 921 -17.37 7.74 -9.27
N LEU A 922 -18.20 8.70 -9.73
CA LEU A 922 -19.60 8.83 -9.28
C LEU A 922 -20.62 8.34 -10.31
N GLY A 923 -20.21 8.04 -11.54
CA GLY A 923 -21.12 7.76 -12.65
C GLY A 923 -21.90 8.99 -13.12
N LYS A 924 -21.53 10.20 -12.71
CA LYS A 924 -22.27 11.45 -13.00
C LYS A 924 -21.64 12.20 -14.17
N ARG A 925 -22.43 12.41 -15.23
CA ARG A 925 -22.02 13.30 -16.34
C ARG A 925 -22.25 14.75 -15.92
N VAL A 926 -21.16 15.51 -15.86
CA VAL A 926 -21.19 16.95 -15.56
C VAL A 926 -20.88 17.74 -16.84
N PRO A 927 -21.71 18.73 -17.21
CA PRO A 927 -21.40 19.61 -18.33
C PRO A 927 -20.25 20.56 -17.98
N LYS A 928 -19.31 20.74 -18.91
CA LYS A 928 -18.27 21.77 -18.83
C LYS A 928 -18.71 23.00 -19.63
N TYR A 929 -18.72 24.15 -18.99
CA TYR A 929 -19.01 25.44 -19.63
C TYR A 929 -17.73 26.27 -19.74
N SER A 930 -17.64 27.10 -20.79
CA SER A 930 -16.52 28.03 -20.94
C SER A 930 -16.68 29.23 -19.99
N TYR A 931 -15.57 29.89 -19.64
CA TYR A 931 -15.60 31.07 -18.76
C TYR A 931 -16.42 32.21 -19.38
N LYS A 932 -16.37 32.35 -20.71
CA LYS A 932 -17.21 33.29 -21.46
C LYS A 932 -18.71 33.02 -21.24
N THR A 933 -19.15 31.78 -21.43
CA THR A 933 -20.57 31.41 -21.27
C THR A 933 -21.07 31.66 -19.84
N LEU A 934 -20.25 31.32 -18.84
CA LEU A 934 -20.60 31.57 -17.43
C LEU A 934 -20.73 33.07 -17.14
N THR A 935 -19.84 33.90 -17.70
CA THR A 935 -19.91 35.37 -17.59
C THR A 935 -21.15 35.94 -18.28
N GLU A 936 -21.49 35.46 -19.47
CA GLU A 936 -22.70 35.84 -20.20
C GLU A 936 -23.97 35.48 -19.39
N TRP A 937 -24.00 34.31 -18.74
CA TRP A 937 -25.11 33.89 -17.88
C TRP A 937 -25.26 34.73 -16.62
N TYR A 938 -24.14 35.15 -16.02
CA TYR A 938 -24.13 36.05 -14.87
C TYR A 938 -24.72 37.43 -15.21
N GLN A 939 -24.48 37.92 -16.42
CA GLN A 939 -24.97 39.23 -16.89
C GLN A 939 -26.35 39.16 -17.56
N SER A 940 -26.88 37.95 -17.78
CA SER A 940 -28.07 37.76 -18.60
C SER A 940 -29.36 38.30 -17.96
N PRO A 941 -30.25 38.97 -18.72
CA PRO A 941 -31.58 39.33 -18.26
C PRO A 941 -32.50 38.12 -18.05
N VAL A 942 -32.12 36.92 -18.52
CA VAL A 942 -32.92 35.71 -18.42
C VAL A 942 -32.63 34.99 -17.08
N PRO A 943 -33.59 34.88 -16.15
CA PRO A 943 -33.34 34.29 -14.83
C PRO A 943 -32.85 32.83 -14.84
N SER A 944 -33.22 32.05 -15.86
CA SER A 944 -32.78 30.65 -15.98
C SER A 944 -31.27 30.54 -16.19
N HIS A 945 -30.64 31.47 -16.92
CA HIS A 945 -29.19 31.47 -17.13
C HIS A 945 -28.44 31.69 -15.82
N THR A 946 -28.85 32.70 -15.04
CA THR A 946 -28.24 32.97 -13.74
C THR A 946 -28.46 31.81 -12.75
N SER A 947 -29.64 31.17 -12.79
CA SER A 947 -29.92 29.96 -12.02
C SER A 947 -29.01 28.79 -12.41
N LEU A 948 -28.76 28.57 -13.70
CA LEU A 948 -27.84 27.54 -14.19
C LEU A 948 -26.41 27.76 -13.69
N LEU A 949 -25.92 29.00 -13.70
CA LEU A 949 -24.60 29.34 -13.15
C LEU A 949 -24.50 29.01 -11.66
N VAL A 950 -25.48 29.45 -10.86
CA VAL A 950 -25.46 29.21 -9.42
C VAL A 950 -25.55 27.70 -9.12
N ASN A 951 -26.41 26.99 -9.82
CA ASN A 951 -26.54 25.53 -9.67
C ASN A 951 -25.27 24.79 -10.12
N HIS A 952 -24.58 25.25 -11.17
CA HIS A 952 -23.34 24.65 -11.65
C HIS A 952 -22.25 24.68 -10.57
N PHE A 953 -21.94 25.85 -10.01
CA PHE A 953 -20.90 25.95 -8.98
C PHE A 953 -21.31 25.35 -7.63
N SER A 954 -22.59 25.46 -7.25
CA SER A 954 -23.11 24.78 -6.06
C SER A 954 -22.96 23.26 -6.17
N MET A 955 -23.25 22.70 -7.36
CA MET A 955 -23.06 21.29 -7.65
C MET A 955 -21.57 20.91 -7.61
N ARG A 956 -20.67 21.74 -8.15
CA ARG A 956 -19.22 21.49 -8.08
C ARG A 956 -18.71 21.41 -6.64
N ALA A 957 -19.04 22.41 -5.82
CA ALA A 957 -18.65 22.43 -4.41
C ALA A 957 -19.17 21.21 -3.64
N TYR A 958 -20.41 20.79 -3.91
CA TYR A 958 -21.00 19.60 -3.31
C TYR A 958 -20.33 18.29 -3.78
N THR A 959 -20.10 18.17 -5.09
CA THR A 959 -19.54 16.96 -5.71
C THR A 959 -18.11 16.70 -5.24
N ASN A 960 -17.33 17.74 -4.91
CA ASN A 960 -16.01 17.57 -4.29
C ASN A 960 -16.08 16.74 -2.98
N LEU A 961 -17.09 17.01 -2.14
CA LEU A 961 -17.31 16.23 -0.91
C LEU A 961 -17.77 14.81 -1.23
N GLU A 962 -18.64 14.65 -2.23
CA GLU A 962 -19.11 13.33 -2.66
C GLU A 962 -17.98 12.46 -3.21
N LEU A 963 -17.02 13.05 -3.93
CA LEU A 963 -15.81 12.38 -4.40
C LEU A 963 -14.93 11.90 -3.24
N LEU A 964 -14.66 12.77 -2.25
CA LEU A 964 -13.88 12.41 -1.05
C LEU A 964 -14.54 11.27 -0.28
N GLU A 965 -15.86 11.29 -0.17
CA GLU A 965 -16.63 10.26 0.51
C GLU A 965 -16.68 8.94 -0.28
N ARG A 966 -16.85 8.99 -1.61
CA ARG A 966 -16.93 7.80 -2.47
C ARG A 966 -15.61 7.05 -2.58
N THR A 967 -14.50 7.77 -2.52
CA THR A 967 -13.13 7.24 -2.46
C THR A 967 -12.67 6.96 -1.03
N GLU A 968 -13.46 7.34 -0.03
CA GLU A 968 -13.19 7.14 1.40
C GLU A 968 -11.85 7.76 1.86
N THR A 969 -11.39 8.79 1.16
CA THR A 969 -10.05 9.38 1.32
C THR A 969 -9.78 9.75 2.79
N VAL A 970 -10.70 10.50 3.42
CA VAL A 970 -10.49 11.02 4.77
C VAL A 970 -10.49 9.89 5.82
N THR A 971 -11.44 8.95 5.73
CA THR A 971 -11.51 7.80 6.64
C THR A 971 -10.29 6.90 6.49
N LYS A 972 -9.88 6.59 5.26
CA LYS A 972 -8.69 5.80 4.96
C LYS A 972 -7.43 6.48 5.50
N THR A 973 -7.28 7.79 5.26
CA THR A 973 -6.14 8.58 5.73
C THR A 973 -6.06 8.64 7.25
N ALA A 974 -7.19 8.82 7.94
CA ALA A 974 -7.23 8.82 9.41
C ALA A 974 -6.81 7.47 9.99
N GLU A 975 -7.31 6.35 9.45
CA GLU A 975 -6.91 5.01 9.91
C GLU A 975 -5.45 4.69 9.55
N PHE A 976 -4.96 5.18 8.40
CA PHE A 976 -3.53 5.09 8.06
C PHE A 976 -2.67 5.87 9.06
N ALA A 977 -3.07 7.08 9.45
CA ALA A 977 -2.34 7.90 10.42
C ALA A 977 -2.24 7.19 11.79
N ARG A 978 -3.35 6.58 12.23
CA ARG A 978 -3.39 5.77 13.46
C ARG A 978 -2.44 4.59 13.37
N VAL A 979 -2.57 3.76 12.33
CA VAL A 979 -1.75 2.54 12.18
C VAL A 979 -0.27 2.89 12.04
N PHE A 980 0.07 3.81 11.14
CA PHE A 980 1.45 4.23 10.88
C PHE A 980 2.10 4.97 12.04
N GLY A 981 1.31 5.57 12.94
CA GLY A 981 1.85 6.38 14.03
C GLY A 981 2.38 7.74 13.59
N VAL A 982 1.81 8.31 12.53
CA VAL A 982 2.22 9.63 11.99
C VAL A 982 1.02 10.59 12.02
N ASP A 983 1.25 11.89 11.83
CA ASP A 983 0.15 12.85 11.72
C ASP A 983 -0.66 12.64 10.41
N PHE A 984 -1.92 13.09 10.42
CA PHE A 984 -2.86 12.91 9.30
C PHE A 984 -2.30 13.40 7.96
N PHE A 985 -1.72 14.60 7.92
CA PHE A 985 -1.24 15.18 6.67
C PHE A 985 0.02 14.48 6.16
N SER A 986 0.87 13.97 7.05
CA SER A 986 2.05 13.17 6.67
C SER A 986 1.70 11.86 5.97
N VAL A 987 0.49 11.31 6.13
CA VAL A 987 0.06 10.14 5.36
C VAL A 987 0.01 10.44 3.86
N LEU A 988 -0.54 11.60 3.50
CA LEU A 988 -0.70 12.07 2.13
C LEU A 988 0.58 12.70 1.59
N SER A 989 1.33 13.40 2.45
CA SER A 989 2.47 14.21 2.02
C SER A 989 3.84 13.54 2.16
N ARG A 990 3.99 12.50 2.98
CA ARG A 990 5.30 11.86 3.20
C ARG A 990 5.36 10.49 2.53
N GLY A 991 6.50 10.20 1.92
CA GLY A 991 6.77 8.91 1.27
C GLY A 991 6.89 7.74 2.25
N SER A 992 6.99 6.55 1.68
CA SER A 992 7.05 5.25 2.38
C SER A 992 8.14 5.16 3.46
N GLN A 993 9.35 5.66 3.20
CA GLN A 993 10.47 5.61 4.14
C GLN A 993 10.14 6.22 5.51
N PHE A 994 9.44 7.37 5.52
CA PHE A 994 9.03 8.05 6.75
C PHE A 994 8.06 7.22 7.59
N LYS A 995 7.18 6.45 6.92
CA LYS A 995 6.20 5.57 7.55
C LYS A 995 6.89 4.35 8.16
N VAL A 996 7.88 3.76 7.48
CA VAL A 996 8.70 2.64 8.01
C VAL A 996 9.49 3.07 9.25
N GLU A 997 10.11 4.25 9.21
CA GLU A 997 10.83 4.83 10.36
C GLU A 997 9.92 4.94 11.59
N SER A 998 8.70 5.43 11.41
CA SER A 998 7.72 5.56 12.49
C SER A 998 7.50 4.26 13.28
N PHE A 999 7.41 3.11 12.60
CA PHE A 999 7.31 1.79 13.26
C PHE A 999 8.62 1.36 13.90
N MET A 1000 9.72 1.47 13.15
CA MET A 1000 11.04 1.06 13.59
C MET A 1000 11.44 1.77 14.90
N PHE A 1001 11.21 3.08 15.00
CA PHE A 1001 11.56 3.86 16.19
C PHE A 1001 10.72 3.52 17.43
N ARG A 1002 9.45 3.16 17.25
CA ARG A 1002 8.59 2.75 18.38
C ARG A 1002 9.04 1.44 19.03
N ILE A 1003 9.70 0.57 18.25
CA ILE A 1003 10.32 -0.65 18.77
C ILE A 1003 11.74 -0.36 19.29
N ALA A 1004 12.51 0.45 18.56
CA ALA A 1004 13.91 0.74 18.83
C ALA A 1004 14.14 1.54 20.11
N LYS A 1005 13.35 2.60 20.35
CA LYS A 1005 13.55 3.52 21.48
C LYS A 1005 13.43 2.83 22.85
N PRO A 1006 12.38 2.03 23.15
CA PRO A 1006 12.32 1.27 24.39
C PRO A 1006 13.51 0.33 24.61
N GLU A 1007 14.17 -0.12 23.53
CA GLU A 1007 15.32 -1.00 23.57
C GLU A 1007 16.67 -0.25 23.61
N SER A 1008 16.63 1.08 23.73
CA SER A 1008 17.79 1.98 23.73
C SER A 1008 18.67 1.87 22.49
N PHE A 1009 18.11 1.46 21.36
CA PHE A 1009 18.80 1.53 20.07
C PHE A 1009 18.97 2.98 19.62
N VAL A 1010 20.09 3.26 18.96
CA VAL A 1010 20.44 4.56 18.38
C VAL A 1010 20.68 4.38 16.89
N LEU A 1011 19.89 5.08 16.07
CA LEU A 1011 19.85 4.90 14.62
C LEU A 1011 20.69 5.96 13.90
N ILE A 1012 21.53 5.54 12.96
CA ILE A 1012 22.43 6.44 12.22
C ILE A 1012 21.65 7.33 11.23
N SER A 1013 22.12 8.56 11.05
CA SER A 1013 21.68 9.49 10.01
C SER A 1013 22.85 9.80 9.06
N PRO A 1014 23.11 8.96 8.05
CA PRO A 1014 24.13 9.24 7.05
C PRO A 1014 23.85 10.54 6.28
N SER A 1015 24.90 11.21 5.80
CA SER A 1015 24.76 12.31 4.86
C SER A 1015 24.40 11.78 3.46
N LYS A 1016 23.90 12.67 2.58
CA LYS A 1016 23.71 12.34 1.15
C LYS A 1016 25.03 11.87 0.50
N THR A 1017 26.16 12.43 0.92
CA THR A 1017 27.49 12.04 0.41
C THR A 1017 27.91 10.65 0.91
N ASP A 1018 27.51 10.24 2.11
CA ASP A 1018 27.77 8.89 2.62
C ASP A 1018 26.87 7.86 1.91
N VAL A 1019 25.61 8.20 1.67
CA VAL A 1019 24.66 7.38 0.89
C VAL A 1019 25.16 7.17 -0.54
N GLY A 1020 25.61 8.23 -1.23
CA GLY A 1020 26.16 8.12 -2.58
C GLY A 1020 27.49 7.36 -2.66
N LYS A 1021 28.19 7.17 -1.54
CA LYS A 1021 29.42 6.39 -1.44
C LYS A 1021 29.19 4.93 -1.09
N GLN A 1022 27.97 4.50 -0.78
CA GLN A 1022 27.69 3.09 -0.47
C GLN A 1022 27.96 2.20 -1.69
N ASN A 1023 28.00 0.88 -1.50
CA ASN A 1023 28.20 -0.03 -2.63
C ASN A 1023 26.95 -0.06 -3.53
N ALA A 1024 27.10 -0.38 -4.81
CA ALA A 1024 25.95 -0.61 -5.67
C ALA A 1024 25.27 -1.95 -5.29
N ALA A 1025 23.98 -2.09 -5.58
CA ALA A 1025 23.29 -3.37 -5.44
C ALA A 1025 23.85 -4.35 -6.47
N GLU A 1026 24.25 -5.54 -6.01
CA GLU A 1026 24.85 -6.56 -6.87
C GLU A 1026 23.85 -7.67 -7.22
N CYS A 1027 22.83 -7.88 -6.39
CA CYS A 1027 21.88 -8.98 -6.56
C CYS A 1027 20.63 -8.51 -7.32
N MET A 1028 20.27 -9.25 -8.36
CA MET A 1028 19.04 -9.01 -9.13
C MET A 1028 18.01 -10.11 -8.84
N PRO A 1029 16.72 -9.75 -8.76
CA PRO A 1029 15.67 -10.74 -8.64
C PRO A 1029 15.64 -11.64 -9.89
N LEU A 1030 15.06 -12.83 -9.76
CA LEU A 1030 14.92 -13.75 -10.88
C LEU A 1030 13.65 -13.43 -11.67
N ILE A 1031 13.83 -13.11 -12.95
CA ILE A 1031 12.77 -13.09 -13.96
C ILE A 1031 13.15 -14.17 -14.97
N LEU A 1032 12.37 -15.24 -15.03
CA LEU A 1032 12.58 -16.30 -16.02
C LEU A 1032 12.09 -15.83 -17.38
N GLU A 1033 12.86 -16.14 -18.42
CA GLU A 1033 12.42 -15.90 -19.79
C GLU A 1033 11.15 -16.74 -20.07
N PRO A 1034 10.03 -16.12 -20.48
CA PRO A 1034 8.81 -16.85 -20.75
C PRO A 1034 9.01 -17.74 -21.98
N ALA A 1035 8.60 -19.00 -21.88
CA ALA A 1035 8.44 -19.85 -23.05
C ALA A 1035 7.22 -19.37 -23.85
N SER A 1036 7.41 -18.37 -24.72
CA SER A 1036 6.34 -17.74 -25.49
C SER A 1036 5.62 -18.72 -26.41
N ALA A 1037 4.39 -19.09 -26.04
CA ALA A 1037 3.54 -20.01 -26.79
C ALA A 1037 2.07 -19.84 -26.41
N PHE A 1038 1.17 -20.40 -27.22
CA PHE A 1038 -0.24 -20.56 -26.86
C PHE A 1038 -0.46 -21.84 -26.05
N TYR A 1039 -0.80 -21.69 -24.77
CA TYR A 1039 -1.02 -22.81 -23.85
C TYR A 1039 -2.51 -23.19 -23.83
N SER A 1040 -2.86 -24.34 -24.42
CA SER A 1040 -4.25 -24.83 -24.47
C SER A 1040 -4.68 -25.68 -23.27
N SER A 1041 -3.72 -26.28 -22.56
CA SER A 1041 -3.95 -27.02 -21.31
C SER A 1041 -3.78 -26.11 -20.09
N PRO A 1042 -4.23 -26.53 -18.89
CA PRO A 1042 -4.22 -25.66 -17.72
C PRO A 1042 -2.83 -25.11 -17.38
N LEU A 1043 -2.80 -23.81 -17.05
CA LEU A 1043 -1.62 -23.11 -16.55
C LEU A 1043 -1.86 -22.69 -15.11
N LEU A 1044 -1.09 -23.25 -14.18
CA LEU A 1044 -1.16 -22.89 -12.76
C LEU A 1044 -0.36 -21.62 -12.52
N VAL A 1045 -0.88 -20.76 -11.64
CA VAL A 1045 -0.16 -19.60 -11.11
C VAL A 1045 0.02 -19.81 -9.60
N LEU A 1046 1.27 -19.99 -9.20
CA LEU A 1046 1.70 -20.13 -7.81
C LEU A 1046 2.47 -18.87 -7.41
N ASP A 1047 2.24 -18.35 -6.20
CA ASP A 1047 2.86 -17.11 -5.73
C ASP A 1047 3.26 -17.20 -4.26
N PHE A 1048 4.45 -16.68 -3.92
CA PHE A 1048 4.93 -16.64 -2.54
C PHE A 1048 4.26 -15.49 -1.77
N GLN A 1049 3.57 -15.82 -0.67
CA GLN A 1049 2.89 -14.81 0.12
C GLN A 1049 3.91 -13.90 0.84
N SER A 1050 4.05 -12.66 0.36
CA SER A 1050 4.96 -11.66 0.94
C SER A 1050 6.39 -12.20 1.04
N LEU A 1051 6.99 -12.57 -0.09
CA LEU A 1051 8.30 -13.23 -0.17
C LEU A 1051 9.39 -12.51 0.63
N TYR A 1052 9.69 -11.25 0.30
CA TYR A 1052 10.78 -10.52 0.97
C TYR A 1052 10.55 -10.31 2.48
N PRO A 1053 9.37 -9.88 2.95
CA PRO A 1053 9.09 -9.88 4.39
C PRO A 1053 9.31 -11.24 5.06
N SER A 1054 8.88 -12.33 4.40
CA SER A 1054 9.02 -13.68 4.94
C SER A 1054 10.49 -14.12 5.00
N VAL A 1055 11.31 -13.79 3.99
CA VAL A 1055 12.76 -14.01 3.97
C VAL A 1055 13.45 -13.27 5.12
N MET A 1056 13.11 -11.99 5.34
CA MET A 1056 13.66 -11.19 6.43
C MET A 1056 13.37 -11.80 7.80
N ILE A 1057 12.16 -12.33 8.01
CA ILE A 1057 11.75 -13.00 9.25
C ILE A 1057 12.48 -14.34 9.40
N ALA A 1058 12.42 -15.19 8.38
CA ALA A 1058 12.92 -16.57 8.43
C ALA A 1058 14.42 -16.64 8.68
N TYR A 1059 15.20 -15.79 7.99
CA TYR A 1059 16.66 -15.78 8.07
C TYR A 1059 17.22 -14.73 9.04
N ASN A 1060 16.33 -14.00 9.75
CA ASN A 1060 16.65 -12.98 10.74
C ASN A 1060 17.50 -11.81 10.20
N TYR A 1061 17.23 -11.38 8.97
CA TYR A 1061 17.95 -10.28 8.31
C TYR A 1061 17.53 -8.92 8.89
N CYS A 1062 18.47 -8.22 9.52
CA CYS A 1062 18.25 -6.91 10.13
C CYS A 1062 19.58 -6.17 10.30
N TYR A 1063 19.53 -4.84 10.41
CA TYR A 1063 20.67 -4.01 10.80
C TYR A 1063 21.30 -4.50 12.12
N SER A 1064 20.47 -4.78 13.14
CA SER A 1064 20.94 -5.10 14.49
C SER A 1064 21.41 -6.54 14.69
N THR A 1065 21.32 -7.38 13.65
CA THR A 1065 21.76 -8.78 13.64
C THR A 1065 22.95 -9.02 12.71
N CYS A 1066 23.32 -8.05 11.89
CA CYS A 1066 24.38 -8.15 10.88
C CYS A 1066 25.78 -8.03 11.51
N LEU A 1067 26.63 -9.04 11.31
CA LEU A 1067 28.04 -9.08 11.68
C LEU A 1067 28.97 -8.62 10.54
N GLY A 1068 28.41 -8.23 9.39
CA GLY A 1068 29.15 -7.77 8.22
C GLY A 1068 29.52 -8.89 7.25
N ARG A 1069 30.30 -8.51 6.22
CA ARG A 1069 30.79 -9.41 5.16
C ARG A 1069 31.77 -10.44 5.70
N ILE A 1070 31.75 -11.67 5.20
CA ILE A 1070 32.75 -12.70 5.54
C ILE A 1070 34.14 -12.28 5.06
N THR A 1071 34.24 -11.94 3.78
CA THR A 1071 35.47 -11.48 3.12
C THR A 1071 35.56 -9.96 3.08
N SER A 1072 36.76 -9.41 3.21
CA SER A 1072 36.98 -7.99 2.97
C SER A 1072 36.77 -7.64 1.50
N PHE A 1073 36.13 -6.52 1.22
CA PHE A 1073 36.01 -5.96 -0.12
C PHE A 1073 36.97 -4.77 -0.22
N GLN A 1074 37.91 -4.80 -1.17
CA GLN A 1074 38.95 -3.77 -1.31
C GLN A 1074 39.75 -3.51 0.00
N GLY A 1075 39.95 -4.55 0.81
CA GLY A 1075 40.68 -4.46 2.08
C GLY A 1075 39.89 -3.88 3.26
N THR A 1076 38.59 -3.61 3.11
CA THR A 1076 37.72 -3.15 4.21
C THR A 1076 36.50 -4.04 4.39
N TYR A 1077 35.95 -4.08 5.61
CA TYR A 1077 34.66 -4.72 5.90
C TYR A 1077 33.54 -3.69 5.87
N LYS A 1078 33.42 -3.00 4.74
CA LYS A 1078 32.39 -1.99 4.52
C LYS A 1078 30.98 -2.60 4.60
N PHE A 1079 30.07 -1.88 5.24
CA PHE A 1079 28.68 -2.26 5.42
C PHE A 1079 27.79 -1.03 5.20
N GLY A 1080 27.09 -1.00 4.07
CA GLY A 1080 26.29 0.12 3.59
C GLY A 1080 27.05 1.44 3.63
N VAL A 1081 26.61 2.35 4.51
CA VAL A 1081 27.17 3.69 4.68
C VAL A 1081 28.34 3.76 5.68
N VAL A 1082 28.67 2.64 6.34
CA VAL A 1082 29.77 2.54 7.31
C VAL A 1082 30.98 1.92 6.62
N ASN A 1083 32.11 2.64 6.63
CA ASN A 1083 33.33 2.25 5.92
C ASN A 1083 33.98 0.96 6.42
N ASN A 1084 33.90 0.69 7.72
CA ASN A 1084 34.41 -0.54 8.32
C ASN A 1084 33.54 -0.92 9.52
N LEU A 1085 32.94 -2.12 9.50
CA LEU A 1085 32.24 -2.67 10.64
C LEU A 1085 33.22 -3.54 11.45
N ASP A 1086 33.79 -2.96 12.51
CA ASP A 1086 34.79 -3.61 13.36
C ASP A 1086 34.15 -4.65 14.28
N ILE A 1087 34.08 -5.91 13.82
CA ILE A 1087 33.65 -7.05 14.63
C ILE A 1087 34.89 -7.81 15.15
N PRO A 1088 35.10 -7.92 16.48
CA PRO A 1088 36.22 -8.68 17.04
C PRO A 1088 36.18 -10.16 16.63
N ALA A 1089 37.33 -10.72 16.27
CA ALA A 1089 37.42 -12.14 15.88
C ALA A 1089 36.98 -13.09 17.01
N GLU A 1090 37.25 -12.73 18.28
CA GLU A 1090 36.77 -13.47 19.45
C GLU A 1090 35.23 -13.54 19.54
N LEU A 1091 34.53 -12.50 19.08
CA LEU A 1091 33.07 -12.49 19.05
C LEU A 1091 32.54 -13.44 17.98
N ILE A 1092 33.18 -13.48 16.81
CA ILE A 1092 32.84 -14.41 15.72
C ILE A 1092 33.09 -15.86 16.19
N GLU A 1093 34.22 -16.13 16.84
CA GLU A 1093 34.55 -17.45 17.39
C GLU A 1093 33.50 -17.91 18.43
N LYS A 1094 33.09 -17.02 19.35
CA LYS A 1094 32.04 -17.32 20.34
C LYS A 1094 30.67 -17.58 19.70
N LEU A 1095 30.38 -16.95 18.56
CA LEU A 1095 29.07 -17.01 17.89
C LEU A 1095 29.02 -18.00 16.73
N GLN A 1096 30.10 -18.74 16.43
CA GLN A 1096 30.19 -19.61 15.25
C GLN A 1096 28.97 -20.52 15.06
N ASP A 1097 28.46 -21.17 16.12
CA ASP A 1097 27.32 -22.10 16.04
C ASP A 1097 25.96 -21.38 15.94
N HIS A 1098 25.98 -20.07 16.13
CA HIS A 1098 24.84 -19.17 16.19
C HIS A 1098 24.83 -18.12 15.07
N ILE A 1099 25.57 -18.35 13.99
CA ILE A 1099 25.57 -17.52 12.79
C ILE A 1099 24.75 -18.19 11.68
N ASN A 1100 24.00 -17.39 10.94
CA ASN A 1100 23.39 -17.70 9.67
C ASN A 1100 24.12 -16.90 8.57
N VAL A 1101 24.49 -17.56 7.47
CA VAL A 1101 25.20 -16.93 6.36
C VAL A 1101 24.25 -16.75 5.19
N ALA A 1102 24.08 -15.51 4.76
CA ALA A 1102 23.30 -15.20 3.57
C ALA A 1102 24.06 -15.57 2.29
N PRO A 1103 23.35 -15.86 1.18
CA PRO A 1103 23.96 -16.21 -0.11
C PRO A 1103 25.03 -15.25 -0.64
N ASN A 1104 24.87 -13.96 -0.37
CA ASN A 1104 25.79 -12.90 -0.77
C ASN A 1104 27.04 -12.79 0.14
N GLY A 1105 27.23 -13.69 1.10
CA GLY A 1105 28.40 -13.71 1.98
C GLY A 1105 28.32 -12.76 3.18
N MET A 1106 27.10 -12.35 3.59
CA MET A 1106 26.86 -11.59 4.82
C MET A 1106 26.56 -12.52 6.00
N MET A 1107 27.09 -12.19 7.18
CA MET A 1107 26.85 -12.93 8.43
C MET A 1107 25.75 -12.28 9.26
N TYR A 1108 24.79 -13.07 9.74
CA TYR A 1108 23.73 -12.65 10.64
C TYR A 1108 23.69 -13.56 11.88
N VAL A 1109 23.42 -13.01 13.06
CA VAL A 1109 23.18 -13.85 14.25
C VAL A 1109 21.82 -14.53 14.19
N LYS A 1110 21.73 -15.75 14.73
CA LYS A 1110 20.47 -16.50 14.85
C LYS A 1110 19.54 -15.84 15.88
N PRO A 1111 18.20 -16.09 15.79
CA PRO A 1111 17.21 -15.51 16.70
C PRO A 1111 17.43 -15.81 18.19
N ASN A 1112 18.13 -16.90 18.53
CA ASN A 1112 18.42 -17.28 19.91
C ASN A 1112 19.52 -16.42 20.57
N VAL A 1113 20.29 -15.66 19.78
CA VAL A 1113 21.23 -14.64 20.27
C VAL A 1113 20.55 -13.28 20.29
N ARG A 1114 19.92 -12.91 19.17
CA ARG A 1114 19.12 -11.69 19.06
C ARG A 1114 18.09 -11.83 17.95
N LYS A 1115 16.82 -11.61 18.29
CA LYS A 1115 15.76 -11.46 17.29
C LYS A 1115 15.83 -10.06 16.66
N GLY A 1116 16.03 -9.99 15.36
CA GLY A 1116 16.15 -8.73 14.61
C GLY A 1116 14.93 -7.84 14.77
N LEU A 1117 15.15 -6.52 14.78
CA LEU A 1117 14.06 -5.55 14.92
C LEU A 1117 13.12 -5.59 13.73
N LEU A 1118 13.64 -5.60 12.50
CA LEU A 1118 12.83 -5.64 11.28
C LEU A 1118 11.97 -6.92 11.22
N GLY A 1119 12.55 -8.08 11.55
CA GLY A 1119 11.80 -9.34 11.62
C GLY A 1119 10.68 -9.30 12.66
N ARG A 1120 10.92 -8.76 13.86
CA ARG A 1120 9.87 -8.58 14.88
C ARG A 1120 8.76 -7.64 14.42
N MET A 1121 9.13 -6.51 13.83
CA MET A 1121 8.19 -5.54 13.27
C MET A 1121 7.30 -6.21 12.22
N LEU A 1122 7.89 -6.93 11.25
CA LEU A 1122 7.15 -7.60 10.19
C LEU A 1122 6.22 -8.70 10.71
N VAL A 1123 6.65 -9.49 11.71
CA VAL A 1123 5.78 -10.47 12.39
C VAL A 1123 4.57 -9.77 13.00
N GLU A 1124 4.76 -8.69 13.78
CA GLU A 1124 3.65 -7.95 14.37
C GLU A 1124 2.69 -7.40 13.31
N LEU A 1125 3.21 -6.84 12.21
CA LEU A 1125 2.39 -6.30 11.13
C LEU A 1125 1.59 -7.38 10.39
N LEU A 1126 2.21 -8.52 10.08
CA LEU A 1126 1.57 -9.63 9.37
C LEU A 1126 0.52 -10.32 10.24
N ASP A 1127 0.84 -10.61 11.51
CA ASP A 1127 -0.11 -11.23 12.45
C ASP A 1127 -1.31 -10.32 12.70
N THR A 1128 -1.07 -9.02 12.90
CA THR A 1128 -2.15 -8.03 13.03
C THR A 1128 -2.99 -7.98 11.77
N ARG A 1129 -2.38 -8.06 10.58
CA ARG A 1129 -3.13 -8.07 9.32
C ARG A 1129 -4.01 -9.30 9.20
N VAL A 1130 -3.51 -10.48 9.59
CA VAL A 1130 -4.30 -11.72 9.63
C VAL A 1130 -5.49 -11.55 10.57
N MET A 1131 -5.25 -11.03 11.78
CA MET A 1131 -6.30 -10.71 12.76
C MET A 1131 -7.35 -9.76 12.19
N VAL A 1132 -6.95 -8.64 11.57
CA VAL A 1132 -7.88 -7.67 10.98
C VAL A 1132 -8.68 -8.29 9.83
N LYS A 1133 -8.07 -9.13 9.00
CA LYS A 1133 -8.78 -9.85 7.93
C LYS A 1133 -9.79 -10.86 8.49
N GLN A 1134 -9.48 -11.52 9.61
CA GLN A 1134 -10.45 -12.39 10.30
C GLN A 1134 -11.60 -11.57 10.89
N ALA A 1135 -11.31 -10.47 11.59
CA ALA A 1135 -12.30 -9.55 12.12
C ALA A 1135 -13.23 -9.03 11.00
N MET A 1136 -12.66 -8.66 9.85
CA MET A 1136 -13.40 -8.19 8.69
C MET A 1136 -14.37 -9.23 8.11
N LYS A 1137 -14.06 -10.52 8.21
CA LYS A 1137 -14.97 -11.62 7.81
C LYS A 1137 -16.15 -11.78 8.79
N LEU A 1138 -15.97 -11.42 10.05
CA LEU A 1138 -17.02 -11.45 11.08
C LEU A 1138 -17.97 -10.26 11.00
N VAL A 1139 -17.54 -9.16 10.35
CA VAL A 1139 -18.40 -8.00 10.14
C VAL A 1139 -19.52 -8.36 9.16
N GLY A 1140 -20.75 -8.35 9.65
CA GLY A 1140 -21.97 -8.56 8.85
C GLY A 1140 -22.31 -7.34 7.97
N GLY A 1141 -23.53 -6.82 8.08
CA GLY A 1141 -24.01 -5.70 7.26
C GLY A 1141 -23.42 -4.31 7.59
N ASP A 1142 -22.54 -4.19 8.59
CA ASP A 1142 -21.93 -2.91 8.99
C ASP A 1142 -20.81 -2.49 8.01
N LYS A 1143 -21.22 -1.74 6.98
CA LYS A 1143 -20.29 -1.21 5.98
C LYS A 1143 -19.26 -0.24 6.59
N ALA A 1144 -19.60 0.54 7.62
CA ALA A 1144 -18.66 1.50 8.20
C ALA A 1144 -17.49 0.79 8.89
N ARG A 1145 -17.78 -0.22 9.70
CA ARG A 1145 -16.73 -1.05 10.33
C ARG A 1145 -15.92 -1.81 9.28
N LYS A 1146 -16.56 -2.34 8.24
CA LYS A 1146 -15.85 -3.03 7.15
C LYS A 1146 -14.83 -2.12 6.45
N ARG A 1147 -15.19 -0.86 6.17
CA ARG A 1147 -14.29 0.15 5.57
C ARG A 1147 -13.08 0.44 6.45
N ILE A 1148 -13.30 0.66 7.75
CA ILE A 1148 -12.22 0.88 8.72
C ILE A 1148 -11.26 -0.32 8.76
N LEU A 1149 -11.79 -1.55 8.83
CA LEU A 1149 -10.96 -2.76 8.84
C LEU A 1149 -10.22 -2.97 7.51
N ASP A 1150 -10.83 -2.61 6.39
CA ASP A 1150 -10.16 -2.69 5.10
C ASP A 1150 -9.01 -1.68 4.99
N ALA A 1151 -9.21 -0.43 5.41
CA ALA A 1151 -8.14 0.55 5.52
C ALA A 1151 -7.01 0.06 6.45
N ARG A 1152 -7.34 -0.55 7.59
CA ARG A 1152 -6.36 -1.14 8.52
C ARG A 1152 -5.58 -2.31 7.90
N GLN A 1153 -6.22 -3.25 7.20
CA GLN A 1153 -5.48 -4.37 6.58
C GLN A 1153 -4.60 -3.90 5.42
N LEU A 1154 -5.07 -2.89 4.69
CA LEU A 1154 -4.38 -2.31 3.55
C LEU A 1154 -3.14 -1.53 4.01
N SER A 1155 -3.25 -0.71 5.06
CA SER A 1155 -2.10 0.00 5.64
C SER A 1155 -1.00 -0.97 6.11
N LEU A 1156 -1.38 -2.08 6.76
CA LEU A 1156 -0.45 -3.13 7.17
C LEU A 1156 0.20 -3.85 5.97
N LYS A 1157 -0.56 -4.12 4.88
CA LYS A 1157 -0.03 -4.67 3.61
C LYS A 1157 1.04 -3.74 3.04
N TYR A 1158 0.72 -2.45 2.91
CA TYR A 1158 1.62 -1.45 2.32
C TYR A 1158 2.95 -1.39 3.07
N ILE A 1159 2.93 -1.28 4.40
CA ILE A 1159 4.16 -1.14 5.20
C ILE A 1159 5.02 -2.39 5.13
N ALA A 1160 4.41 -3.58 5.16
CA ALA A 1160 5.16 -4.83 5.01
C ALA A 1160 5.93 -4.85 3.68
N ASN A 1161 5.28 -4.45 2.57
CA ASN A 1161 5.89 -4.45 1.24
C ASN A 1161 7.03 -3.42 1.11
N VAL A 1162 6.87 -2.20 1.64
CA VAL A 1162 7.90 -1.16 1.51
C VAL A 1162 9.08 -1.32 2.48
N THR A 1163 8.97 -2.20 3.48
CA THR A 1163 10.03 -2.38 4.50
C THR A 1163 11.35 -2.85 3.89
N TYR A 1164 11.32 -3.74 2.92
CA TYR A 1164 12.52 -4.14 2.17
C TYR A 1164 13.13 -2.95 1.42
N GLY A 1165 12.31 -2.16 0.72
CA GLY A 1165 12.73 -0.99 -0.05
C GLY A 1165 13.44 0.09 0.78
N TYR A 1166 13.16 0.15 2.09
CA TYR A 1166 13.90 1.02 3.00
C TYR A 1166 15.39 0.65 3.11
N THR A 1167 15.73 -0.64 3.01
CA THR A 1167 17.13 -1.11 3.06
C THR A 1167 17.88 -0.91 1.75
N SER A 1168 17.18 -0.92 0.60
CA SER A 1168 17.77 -0.85 -0.75
C SER A 1168 17.93 0.57 -1.31
N ALA A 1169 17.42 1.59 -0.62
CA ALA A 1169 17.30 2.96 -1.12
C ALA A 1169 18.69 3.64 -1.39
N SER A 1170 19.22 3.45 -2.59
CA SER A 1170 20.62 3.79 -2.90
C SER A 1170 20.86 5.28 -3.23
N PHE A 1171 19.85 6.01 -3.68
CA PHE A 1171 19.97 7.42 -4.09
C PHE A 1171 19.42 8.40 -3.05
N SER A 1172 18.22 8.15 -2.54
CA SER A 1172 17.49 9.03 -1.61
C SER A 1172 17.21 8.37 -0.25
N GLY A 1173 17.94 7.32 0.08
CA GLY A 1173 17.76 6.57 1.32
C GLY A 1173 18.17 7.36 2.57
N ARG A 1174 17.36 7.28 3.63
CA ARG A 1174 17.67 7.88 4.93
C ARG A 1174 18.61 7.04 5.79
N MET A 1175 18.53 5.71 5.71
CA MET A 1175 19.43 4.78 6.41
C MET A 1175 19.60 3.48 5.60
N PRO A 1176 20.14 3.54 4.36
CA PRO A 1176 20.23 2.36 3.51
C PRO A 1176 21.34 1.40 3.97
N ALA A 1177 21.18 0.12 3.64
CA ALA A 1177 22.20 -0.92 3.75
C ALA A 1177 22.01 -1.90 2.59
N VAL A 1178 22.65 -1.60 1.46
CA VAL A 1178 22.52 -2.38 0.23
C VAL A 1178 22.83 -3.87 0.43
N GLU A 1179 23.77 -4.20 1.31
CA GLU A 1179 24.14 -5.59 1.58
C GLU A 1179 23.02 -6.37 2.27
N ILE A 1180 22.16 -5.71 3.05
CA ILE A 1180 20.95 -6.35 3.58
C ILE A 1180 19.94 -6.58 2.45
N ALA A 1181 19.74 -5.60 1.58
CA ALA A 1181 18.83 -5.72 0.45
C ALA A 1181 19.25 -6.87 -0.48
N ASP A 1182 20.54 -6.95 -0.81
CA ASP A 1182 21.12 -8.02 -1.62
C ASP A 1182 20.95 -9.40 -0.95
N SER A 1183 21.11 -9.48 0.38
CA SER A 1183 20.86 -10.73 1.13
C SER A 1183 19.42 -11.20 0.96
N ILE A 1184 18.46 -10.26 0.99
CA ILE A 1184 17.03 -10.55 0.84
C ILE A 1184 16.73 -11.01 -0.58
N VAL A 1185 17.16 -10.24 -1.59
CA VAL A 1185 16.90 -10.52 -3.01
C VAL A 1185 17.52 -11.85 -3.42
N GLN A 1186 18.78 -12.10 -3.06
CA GLN A 1186 19.46 -13.34 -3.42
C GLN A 1186 18.83 -14.56 -2.72
N SER A 1187 18.43 -14.43 -1.45
CA SER A 1187 17.72 -15.53 -0.76
C SER A 1187 16.33 -15.79 -1.35
N GLY A 1188 15.63 -14.74 -1.81
CA GLY A 1188 14.36 -14.87 -2.53
C GLY A 1188 14.54 -15.59 -3.87
N ARG A 1189 15.56 -15.19 -4.64
CA ARG A 1189 15.95 -15.85 -5.88
C ARG A 1189 16.26 -17.34 -5.69
N GLU A 1190 17.09 -17.69 -4.70
CA GLU A 1190 17.39 -19.10 -4.41
C GLU A 1190 16.14 -19.89 -3.99
N THR A 1191 15.21 -19.25 -3.28
CA THR A 1191 13.94 -19.87 -2.89
C THR A 1191 13.10 -20.18 -4.13
N LEU A 1192 13.07 -19.28 -5.10
CA LEU A 1192 12.36 -19.46 -6.37
C LEU A 1192 13.02 -20.54 -7.24
N GLU A 1193 14.35 -20.48 -7.42
CA GLU A 1193 15.13 -21.47 -8.18
C GLU A 1193 14.93 -22.89 -7.62
N LYS A 1194 15.00 -23.06 -6.29
CA LYS A 1194 14.71 -24.34 -5.64
C LYS A 1194 13.28 -24.82 -5.91
N ALA A 1195 12.30 -23.93 -5.88
CA ALA A 1195 10.91 -24.29 -6.18
C ALA A 1195 10.75 -24.78 -7.62
N ILE A 1196 11.39 -24.09 -8.58
CA ILE A 1196 11.41 -24.46 -10.01
C ILE A 1196 12.03 -25.85 -10.19
N ASP A 1197 13.22 -26.07 -9.62
CA ASP A 1197 13.93 -27.35 -9.72
C ASP A 1197 13.10 -28.53 -9.17
N ILE A 1198 12.38 -28.31 -8.06
CA ILE A 1198 11.51 -29.34 -7.47
C ILE A 1198 10.28 -29.60 -8.37
N ILE A 1199 9.66 -28.55 -8.92
CA ILE A 1199 8.50 -28.66 -9.80
C ILE A 1199 8.86 -29.44 -11.07
N ASP A 1200 9.94 -29.06 -11.74
CA ASP A 1200 10.40 -29.70 -12.98
C ASP A 1200 11.00 -31.10 -12.73
N GLY A 1201 11.64 -31.31 -11.58
CA GLY A 1201 12.25 -32.60 -11.21
C GLY A 1201 11.23 -33.68 -10.79
N THR A 1202 10.00 -33.29 -10.44
CA THR A 1202 8.99 -34.21 -9.88
C THR A 1202 8.09 -34.79 -10.98
N SER A 1203 8.50 -35.94 -11.53
CA SER A 1203 7.83 -36.60 -12.67
C SER A 1203 6.36 -36.94 -12.46
N ARG A 1204 5.91 -37.21 -11.22
CA ARG A 1204 4.51 -37.54 -10.89
C ARG A 1204 3.52 -36.42 -11.24
N TRP A 1205 3.95 -35.16 -11.21
CA TRP A 1205 3.09 -34.02 -11.52
C TRP A 1205 2.93 -33.81 -13.03
N GLY A 1206 3.89 -34.28 -13.83
CA GLY A 1206 3.94 -34.03 -15.27
C GLY A 1206 3.93 -32.53 -15.59
N ALA A 1207 4.56 -31.74 -14.72
CA ALA A 1207 4.56 -30.30 -14.72
C ALA A 1207 5.80 -29.75 -15.44
N LYS A 1208 5.65 -28.55 -16.01
CA LYS A 1208 6.79 -27.78 -16.53
C LYS A 1208 6.64 -26.31 -16.18
N VAL A 1209 7.66 -25.72 -15.57
CA VAL A 1209 7.69 -24.27 -15.38
C VAL A 1209 7.94 -23.58 -16.73
N VAL A 1210 7.11 -22.60 -17.06
CA VAL A 1210 7.17 -21.88 -18.34
C VAL A 1210 7.45 -20.39 -18.19
N TYR A 1211 7.25 -19.84 -16.99
CA TYR A 1211 7.54 -18.46 -16.64
C TYR A 1211 7.67 -18.33 -15.12
N GLY A 1212 8.33 -17.28 -14.66
CA GLY A 1212 8.43 -16.93 -13.26
C GLY A 1212 8.91 -15.49 -13.11
N ASP A 1213 8.28 -14.77 -12.19
CA ASP A 1213 8.53 -13.34 -11.98
C ASP A 1213 8.68 -13.08 -10.48
N THR A 1214 9.94 -13.07 -10.03
CA THR A 1214 10.42 -12.78 -8.66
C THR A 1214 9.87 -13.65 -7.53
N ASP A 1215 8.55 -13.65 -7.30
CA ASP A 1215 7.80 -14.40 -6.30
C ASP A 1215 6.75 -15.36 -6.90
N SER A 1216 6.44 -15.23 -8.20
CA SER A 1216 5.48 -16.07 -8.89
C SER A 1216 6.12 -17.13 -9.82
N VAL A 1217 5.47 -18.29 -9.94
CA VAL A 1217 5.84 -19.40 -10.84
C VAL A 1217 4.63 -19.85 -11.64
N PHE A 1218 4.80 -19.94 -12.96
CA PHE A 1218 3.77 -20.38 -13.89
C PHE A 1218 4.07 -21.80 -14.36
N VAL A 1219 3.17 -22.72 -14.04
CA VAL A 1219 3.38 -24.16 -14.23
C VAL A 1219 2.38 -24.71 -15.23
N TYR A 1220 2.89 -25.19 -16.36
CA TYR A 1220 2.08 -25.80 -17.42
C TYR A 1220 1.84 -27.29 -17.15
N LEU A 1221 0.58 -27.71 -17.28
CA LEU A 1221 0.13 -29.09 -17.08
C LEU A 1221 -0.46 -29.68 -18.38
N PRO A 1222 0.36 -30.24 -19.27
CA PRO A 1222 -0.09 -30.75 -20.56
C PRO A 1222 -1.11 -31.89 -20.40
N GLY A 1223 -2.26 -31.75 -21.05
CA GLY A 1223 -3.30 -32.79 -21.14
C GLY A 1223 -4.04 -33.09 -19.84
N LYS A 1224 -3.89 -32.27 -18.79
CA LYS A 1224 -4.61 -32.40 -17.51
C LYS A 1224 -5.96 -31.68 -17.54
N THR A 1225 -6.93 -32.17 -16.76
CA THR A 1225 -8.20 -31.46 -16.57
C THR A 1225 -8.07 -30.32 -15.56
N LYS A 1226 -9.08 -29.43 -15.51
CA LYS A 1226 -9.12 -28.33 -14.54
C LYS A 1226 -9.13 -28.85 -13.10
N GLU A 1227 -9.88 -29.91 -12.81
CA GLU A 1227 -9.98 -30.49 -11.47
C GLU A 1227 -8.65 -31.08 -11.00
N GLN A 1228 -7.95 -31.79 -11.91
CA GLN A 1228 -6.60 -32.30 -11.65
C GLN A 1228 -5.61 -31.16 -11.44
N ALA A 1229 -5.70 -30.09 -12.23
CA ALA A 1229 -4.84 -28.93 -12.12
C ALA A 1229 -4.95 -28.27 -10.73
N PHE A 1230 -6.17 -28.09 -10.20
CA PHE A 1230 -6.36 -27.59 -8.83
C PHE A 1230 -5.77 -28.53 -7.77
N ALA A 1231 -5.93 -29.85 -7.91
CA ALA A 1231 -5.36 -30.81 -6.96
C ALA A 1231 -3.83 -30.77 -6.97
N ILE A 1232 -3.22 -30.81 -8.17
CA ILE A 1232 -1.77 -30.74 -8.36
C ILE A 1232 -1.23 -29.39 -7.85
N GLY A 1233 -1.90 -28.27 -8.15
CA GLY A 1233 -1.48 -26.94 -7.70
C GLY A 1233 -1.44 -26.81 -6.17
N ASN A 1234 -2.43 -27.36 -5.47
CA ASN A 1234 -2.42 -27.39 -4.00
C ASN A 1234 -1.33 -28.31 -3.45
N GLU A 1235 -1.12 -29.48 -4.07
CA GLU A 1235 -0.06 -30.42 -3.67
C GLU A 1235 1.34 -29.80 -3.83
N ILE A 1236 1.60 -29.10 -4.95
CA ILE A 1236 2.84 -28.37 -5.18
C ILE A 1236 3.01 -27.29 -4.10
N ALA A 1237 1.98 -26.47 -3.87
CA ALA A 1237 2.03 -25.40 -2.88
C ALA A 1237 2.36 -25.92 -1.47
N GLU A 1238 1.74 -27.02 -1.05
CA GLU A 1238 2.01 -27.66 0.25
C GLU A 1238 3.42 -28.25 0.31
N THR A 1239 3.85 -28.96 -0.74
CA THR A 1239 5.19 -29.57 -0.81
C THR A 1239 6.28 -28.51 -0.70
N ILE A 1240 6.23 -27.46 -1.53
CA ILE A 1240 7.22 -26.38 -1.50
C ILE A 1240 7.19 -25.62 -0.18
N THR A 1241 6.00 -25.36 0.38
CA THR A 1241 5.87 -24.70 1.68
C THR A 1241 6.53 -25.50 2.80
N SER A 1242 6.37 -26.83 2.82
CA SER A 1242 6.96 -27.70 3.85
C SER A 1242 8.48 -27.74 3.84
N MET A 1243 9.11 -27.46 2.70
CA MET A 1243 10.57 -27.46 2.52
C MET A 1243 11.22 -26.13 2.90
N ASN A 1244 10.43 -25.08 3.13
CA ASN A 1244 10.93 -23.74 3.43
C ASN A 1244 10.77 -23.37 4.93
N PRO A 1245 11.66 -22.53 5.48
CA PRO A 1245 11.55 -22.07 6.86
C PRO A 1245 10.30 -21.20 7.07
N VAL A 1246 9.76 -21.21 8.29
CA VAL A 1246 8.64 -20.34 8.69
C VAL A 1246 9.09 -18.87 8.63
N PRO A 1247 8.31 -17.93 8.05
CA PRO A 1247 6.93 -18.07 7.56
C PRO A 1247 6.78 -18.18 6.03
N ILE A 1248 7.84 -18.55 5.29
CA ILE A 1248 7.78 -18.62 3.82
C ILE A 1248 6.72 -19.64 3.40
N LYS A 1249 5.81 -19.21 2.51
CA LYS A 1249 4.67 -20.01 2.07
C LYS A 1249 4.34 -19.74 0.62
N LEU A 1250 4.23 -20.81 -0.17
CA LEU A 1250 3.74 -20.76 -1.54
C LEU A 1250 2.22 -20.94 -1.54
N LYS A 1251 1.52 -20.11 -2.29
CA LYS A 1251 0.05 -20.13 -2.42
C LYS A 1251 -0.34 -20.43 -3.86
N PHE A 1252 -1.31 -21.31 -4.02
CA PHE A 1252 -2.01 -21.48 -5.29
C PHE A 1252 -3.06 -20.37 -5.45
N GLU A 1253 -2.88 -19.51 -6.44
CA GLU A 1253 -3.77 -18.37 -6.69
C GLU A 1253 -4.89 -18.74 -7.65
N LYS A 1254 -4.53 -19.22 -8.85
CA LYS A 1254 -5.48 -19.50 -9.93
C LYS A 1254 -4.93 -20.53 -10.91
N ALA A 1255 -5.84 -21.12 -11.68
CA ALA A 1255 -5.53 -21.92 -12.86
C ALA A 1255 -6.35 -21.39 -14.05
N SER A 1256 -5.66 -21.07 -15.13
CA SER A 1256 -6.24 -20.57 -16.39
C SER A 1256 -6.59 -21.70 -17.34
#